data_AF-A0A9P9XSN1-F1
#
_entry.id   AF-A0A9P9XSN1-F1
#
_cell.length_a   1.000
_cell.length_b   1.000
_cell.length_c   1.000
_cell.angle_alpha   90.00
_cell.angle_beta   90.00
_cell.angle_gamma   90.00
#
_symmetry.space_group_name_H-M   'P 1'
#
loop_
_entity.id
_entity.type
_entity.pdbx_description
1 polymer ?
#
loop_
_entity_poly.entity_id
_entity_poly.type
_entity_poly.pdbx_seq_one_letter_code
_entity_poly.pdbx_strand_id
1 'polypeptide(L)'
;MALEIDRECWKRWRPVIMRLAATHGFPAANLSQLTNLLRLFNGEGSTFRITGDRWRFIIDATRQDKYIVKIIAITVIARHNEDERRNGVVIARACNLHPSSEREKLPGAPHLKWYPVTSGGEVYQHCCAKECTGPDRSTPTSRGTWETSRLRIVQKAYEQELLVLRELHREAAANASPAFQGQEQSTELSGADNEPQHAMRKHKSYAKIDSYDREKLLHLAERLIDETGSLRHELRVVNAETETLRARNIQLDKENAMKSATIGSMRADLKRRCVQMEKMTKEDTMKEATIENQRHRLKSLREKNKKLGTEVNERTELATLNEQLEAGRATLIERQEDLTGERDALIERKQSLADSNADLEAKMAKMERKKARMDSKFSRLNAKLQSQSEHIETLTTANDEVRETVEEMNESTAKLESEKAEAIKVSEGLEKQLTELYTKLHQSHTKVEQLQRDIELEVVHKGRTQAALNKAQQDLQHRSTAQFNRIQQLERDVSDKHAFTQSLQSEILCLQQRSQGAQHSPRHGYGAHREPLVSARELQYQREISRQANQKASDMESKLEAMKLAMEAMKSEVQTEKAELNTQKAETDAKKAEVEALAKKCAERMNAANAKESYTMSLEKQLEEMRGNMEGILGRVSVYQGKKRRRTEGPDFQL
;
A
#
# COMPACT_ATOMS: atom_id res chain seq x y z
N MET A 1 33.44 14.20 23.25
CA MET A 1 34.89 14.55 23.14
C MET A 1 35.22 14.77 21.67
N ALA A 2 36.24 15.56 21.33
CA ALA A 2 36.65 15.69 19.92
C ALA A 2 37.33 14.40 19.43
N LEU A 3 36.84 13.86 18.31
CA LEU A 3 37.63 12.97 17.44
C LEU A 3 38.55 13.83 16.56
N GLU A 4 39.73 13.29 16.26
CA GLU A 4 40.72 13.81 15.32
C GLU A 4 41.18 12.70 14.37
N ILE A 5 41.85 13.06 13.28
CA ILE A 5 42.24 12.14 12.20
C ILE A 5 43.72 12.36 11.90
N ASP A 6 44.49 11.28 11.84
CA ASP A 6 45.92 11.35 11.51
C ASP A 6 46.18 12.03 10.14
N ARG A 7 47.30 12.74 10.04
CA ARG A 7 47.69 13.51 8.86
C ARG A 7 48.04 12.62 7.66
N GLU A 8 48.72 11.50 7.86
CA GLU A 8 49.06 10.56 6.79
C GLU A 8 47.84 9.71 6.37
N CYS A 9 46.98 9.36 7.34
CA CYS A 9 45.66 8.81 7.08
C CYS A 9 44.81 9.74 6.18
N TRP A 10 44.68 11.02 6.54
CA TRP A 10 43.97 12.01 5.72
C TRP A 10 44.62 12.19 4.34
N LYS A 11 45.95 12.32 4.27
CA LYS A 11 46.71 12.48 3.01
C LYS A 11 46.45 11.34 2.03
N ARG A 12 46.34 10.09 2.50
CA ARG A 12 45.99 8.93 1.68
C ARG A 12 44.54 8.95 1.18
N TRP A 13 43.60 9.30 2.05
CA TRP A 13 42.15 9.20 1.75
C TRP A 13 41.53 10.47 1.13
N ARG A 14 42.20 11.63 1.22
CA ARG A 14 41.75 12.91 0.66
C ARG A 14 41.29 12.82 -0.81
N PRO A 15 42.01 12.17 -1.76
CA PRO A 15 41.56 12.10 -3.15
C PRO A 15 40.26 11.32 -3.33
N VAL A 16 40.07 10.25 -2.54
CA VAL A 16 38.82 9.47 -2.51
C VAL A 16 37.70 10.31 -1.94
N ILE A 17 37.90 10.92 -0.76
CA ILE A 17 36.87 11.66 -0.05
C ILE A 17 36.40 12.90 -0.82
N MET A 18 37.32 13.63 -1.46
CA MET A 18 36.98 14.71 -2.39
C MET A 18 36.16 14.20 -3.60
N ARG A 19 36.46 13.03 -4.15
CA ARG A 19 35.66 12.42 -5.23
C ARG A 19 34.28 11.98 -4.75
N LEU A 20 34.16 11.38 -3.57
CA LEU A 20 32.89 10.95 -3.00
C LEU A 20 31.97 12.14 -2.69
N ALA A 21 32.53 13.26 -2.22
CA ALA A 21 31.77 14.50 -2.07
C ALA A 21 31.25 14.99 -3.44
N ALA A 22 32.13 15.06 -4.44
CA ALA A 22 31.80 15.58 -5.77
C ALA A 22 30.82 14.73 -6.60
N THR A 23 30.84 13.38 -6.48
CA THR A 23 30.01 12.51 -7.35
C THR A 23 28.99 11.62 -6.64
N HIS A 24 29.05 11.51 -5.31
CA HIS A 24 28.08 10.71 -4.53
C HIS A 24 27.39 11.54 -3.41
N GLY A 25 27.71 12.83 -3.26
CA GLY A 25 27.13 13.67 -2.23
C GLY A 25 27.59 13.32 -0.80
N PHE A 26 28.80 12.78 -0.65
CA PHE A 26 29.37 12.53 0.68
C PHE A 26 29.55 13.86 1.45
N PRO A 27 29.04 14.02 2.68
CA PRO A 27 28.88 15.33 3.33
C PRO A 27 30.17 15.97 3.89
N ALA A 28 31.36 15.54 3.43
CA ALA A 28 32.63 16.17 3.77
C ALA A 28 33.62 16.13 2.60
N ALA A 29 34.01 17.31 2.10
CA ALA A 29 35.00 17.46 1.04
C ALA A 29 36.42 17.78 1.57
N ASN A 30 36.55 18.17 2.84
CA ASN A 30 37.83 18.52 3.47
C ASN A 30 37.98 17.93 4.88
N LEU A 31 39.20 18.01 5.44
CA LEU A 31 39.54 17.44 6.75
C LEU A 31 38.62 17.97 7.86
N SER A 32 38.43 19.29 7.97
CA SER A 32 37.60 19.89 9.02
C SER A 32 36.14 19.42 8.96
N GLN A 33 35.58 19.32 7.75
CA GLN A 33 34.24 18.77 7.54
C GLN A 33 34.16 17.29 7.93
N LEU A 34 35.16 16.47 7.60
CA LEU A 34 35.20 15.06 7.96
C LEU A 34 35.33 14.88 9.49
N THR A 35 36.22 15.65 10.12
CA THR A 35 36.38 15.68 11.57
C THR A 35 35.07 16.09 12.26
N ASN A 36 34.37 17.11 11.76
CA ASN A 36 33.08 17.53 12.31
C ASN A 36 31.95 16.51 12.06
N LEU A 37 31.93 15.85 10.91
CA LEU A 37 30.99 14.76 10.59
C LEU A 37 31.16 13.57 11.54
N LEU A 38 32.41 13.18 11.82
CA LEU A 38 32.72 12.05 12.70
C LEU A 38 32.50 12.38 14.17
N ARG A 39 32.63 13.65 14.59
CA ARG A 39 32.26 14.12 15.95
C ARG A 39 30.77 13.93 16.30
N LEU A 40 29.88 13.71 15.33
CA LEU A 40 28.47 13.39 15.58
C LEU A 40 28.25 11.97 16.11
N PHE A 41 29.23 11.08 15.98
CA PHE A 41 29.14 9.68 16.39
C PHE A 41 29.69 9.49 17.81
N ASN A 42 28.81 9.58 18.81
CA ASN A 42 29.15 9.30 20.20
C ASN A 42 29.32 7.79 20.44
N GLY A 43 30.52 7.37 20.86
CA GLY A 43 30.85 6.00 21.21
C GLY A 43 32.33 5.68 20.98
N GLU A 44 32.72 4.42 21.18
CA GLU A 44 34.09 3.92 20.93
C GLU A 44 34.25 3.25 19.56
N GLY A 45 33.15 3.12 18.80
CA GLY A 45 33.08 2.32 17.58
C GLY A 45 34.09 2.69 16.49
N SER A 46 34.56 1.66 15.79
CA SER A 46 35.47 1.69 14.63
C SER A 46 34.75 1.87 13.28
N THR A 47 33.41 1.73 13.25
CA THR A 47 32.60 1.78 12.02
C THR A 47 31.59 2.92 12.09
N PHE A 48 31.71 3.90 11.20
CA PHE A 48 30.84 5.08 11.11
C PHE A 48 29.87 4.92 9.93
N ARG A 49 28.56 4.97 10.19
CA ARG A 49 27.50 4.78 9.18
C ARG A 49 26.79 6.09 8.90
N ILE A 50 27.05 6.67 7.73
CA ILE A 50 26.56 7.98 7.29
C ILE A 50 25.52 7.77 6.19
N THR A 51 24.35 8.39 6.30
CA THR A 51 23.25 8.20 5.34
C THR A 51 22.90 9.54 4.69
N GLY A 52 23.22 9.70 3.40
CA GLY A 52 22.74 10.80 2.56
C GLY A 52 21.50 10.40 1.76
N ASP A 53 21.01 11.27 0.88
CA ASP A 53 19.70 11.07 0.22
C ASP A 53 19.69 9.89 -0.75
N ARG A 54 20.68 9.81 -1.64
CA ARG A 54 20.82 8.72 -2.63
C ARG A 54 21.79 7.62 -2.20
N TRP A 55 22.79 7.97 -1.38
CA TRP A 55 23.92 7.09 -1.04
C TRP A 55 24.06 6.90 0.48
N ARG A 56 24.30 5.65 0.89
CA ARG A 56 24.79 5.30 2.23
C ARG A 56 26.30 5.10 2.16
N PHE A 57 27.00 5.64 3.15
CA PHE A 57 28.44 5.52 3.32
C PHE A 57 28.75 4.77 4.62
N ILE A 58 29.76 3.90 4.59
CA ILE A 58 30.26 3.21 5.77
C ILE A 58 31.77 3.38 5.80
N ILE A 59 32.30 4.01 6.85
CA ILE A 59 33.74 4.22 7.05
C ILE A 59 34.19 3.26 8.15
N ASP A 60 35.09 2.34 7.81
CA ASP A 60 35.70 1.39 8.73
C ASP A 60 37.12 1.85 9.04
N ALA A 61 37.46 2.04 10.31
CA ALA A 61 38.70 2.69 10.72
C ALA A 61 39.25 2.18 12.06
N THR A 62 40.57 2.16 12.22
CA THR A 62 41.22 1.94 13.51
C THR A 62 41.35 3.24 14.28
N ARG A 63 41.17 3.15 15.59
CA ARG A 63 41.14 4.27 16.53
C ARG A 63 42.04 3.99 17.72
N GLN A 64 42.68 5.04 18.22
CA GLN A 64 43.43 5.05 19.47
C GLN A 64 42.96 6.28 20.26
N ASP A 65 42.26 6.04 21.37
CA ASP A 65 41.60 7.03 22.24
C ASP A 65 40.68 8.03 21.50
N LYS A 66 41.24 9.13 21.00
CA LYS A 66 40.56 10.23 20.31
C LYS A 66 40.99 10.37 18.85
N TYR A 67 41.99 9.62 18.39
CA TYR A 67 42.56 9.70 17.06
C TYR A 67 42.12 8.52 16.19
N ILE A 68 41.65 8.82 14.98
CA ILE A 68 41.51 7.85 13.89
C ILE A 68 42.87 7.69 13.24
N VAL A 69 43.51 6.56 13.50
CA VAL A 69 44.90 6.27 13.11
C VAL A 69 44.97 5.79 11.66
N LYS A 70 44.01 4.96 11.22
CA LYS A 70 43.87 4.54 9.82
C LYS A 70 42.40 4.34 9.45
N ILE A 71 41.96 4.90 8.33
CA ILE A 71 40.76 4.40 7.64
C ILE A 71 41.17 3.15 6.85
N ILE A 72 40.49 2.04 7.11
CA ILE A 72 40.70 0.72 6.50
C ILE A 72 39.90 0.61 5.19
N ALA A 73 38.65 1.06 5.22
CA ALA A 73 37.77 1.09 4.05
C ALA A 73 36.73 2.23 4.10
N ILE A 74 36.27 2.63 2.92
CA ILE A 74 35.05 3.43 2.74
C ILE A 74 34.14 2.69 1.76
N THR A 75 32.98 2.23 2.24
CA THR A 75 31.94 1.62 1.40
C THR A 75 30.93 2.68 0.99
N VAL A 76 30.46 2.60 -0.26
CA VAL A 76 29.45 3.46 -0.87
C VAL A 76 28.36 2.56 -1.46
N ILE A 77 27.10 2.81 -1.11
CA ILE A 77 25.96 1.91 -1.42
C ILE A 77 24.77 2.76 -1.85
N ALA A 78 24.10 2.40 -2.94
CA ALA A 78 22.86 3.06 -3.35
C ALA A 78 21.74 2.78 -2.32
N ARG A 79 20.87 3.76 -2.05
CA ARG A 79 19.71 3.57 -1.14
C ARG A 79 18.50 2.94 -1.84
N HIS A 80 18.49 2.94 -3.17
CA HIS A 80 17.50 2.30 -4.02
C HIS A 80 18.21 1.39 -5.03
N ASN A 81 17.53 0.36 -5.54
CA ASN A 81 18.10 -0.62 -6.46
C ASN A 81 18.24 -0.03 -7.88
N GLU A 82 19.18 0.88 -8.08
CA GLU A 82 19.40 1.55 -9.38
C GLU A 82 20.03 0.62 -10.44
N ASP A 83 20.75 -0.44 -10.03
CA ASP A 83 21.21 -1.56 -10.88
C ASP A 83 21.45 -2.81 -10.01
N GLU A 84 20.76 -3.92 -10.28
CA GLU A 84 20.98 -5.22 -9.59
C GLU A 84 22.47 -5.63 -9.58
N ARG A 85 23.19 -5.33 -10.66
CA ARG A 85 24.59 -5.73 -10.87
C ARG A 85 25.61 -4.79 -10.23
N ARG A 86 25.23 -3.60 -9.73
CA ARG A 86 26.20 -2.58 -9.24
C ARG A 86 25.70 -1.74 -8.05
N ASN A 87 25.08 -2.40 -7.06
CA ASN A 87 24.50 -1.73 -5.88
C ASN A 87 25.49 -1.03 -4.92
N GLY A 88 26.81 -1.24 -5.07
CA GLY A 88 27.80 -0.45 -4.33
C GLY A 88 29.26 -0.70 -4.71
N VAL A 89 30.16 -0.02 -4.00
CA VAL A 89 31.62 -0.18 -4.08
C VAL A 89 32.24 -0.08 -2.69
N VAL A 90 33.17 -0.98 -2.39
CA VAL A 90 34.03 -0.91 -1.20
C VAL A 90 35.40 -0.41 -1.64
N ILE A 91 35.78 0.77 -1.19
CA ILE A 91 37.11 1.33 -1.43
C ILE A 91 37.97 0.92 -0.26
N ALA A 92 39.10 0.25 -0.49
CA ALA A 92 39.98 -0.26 0.57
C ALA A 92 41.44 -0.33 0.09
N ARG A 93 42.38 -0.70 0.96
CA ARG A 93 43.79 -0.88 0.57
C ARG A 93 43.95 -1.99 -0.48
N ALA A 94 44.80 -1.78 -1.49
CA ALA A 94 45.20 -2.83 -2.42
C ALA A 94 46.11 -3.89 -1.74
N CYS A 95 46.17 -5.12 -2.27
CA CYS A 95 47.16 -6.11 -1.82
C CYS A 95 48.56 -5.64 -2.22
N ASN A 96 49.51 -5.58 -1.28
CA ASN A 96 50.89 -5.14 -1.59
C ASN A 96 51.60 -6.11 -2.55
N LEU A 97 51.25 -7.41 -2.52
CA LEU A 97 51.85 -8.46 -3.34
C LEU A 97 51.46 -8.37 -4.82
N HIS A 98 50.22 -7.94 -5.10
CA HIS A 98 49.67 -7.76 -6.45
C HIS A 98 49.27 -6.29 -6.64
N PRO A 99 50.24 -5.38 -6.87
CA PRO A 99 49.94 -3.98 -7.13
C PRO A 99 48.98 -3.87 -8.32
N SER A 100 47.93 -3.04 -8.18
CA SER A 100 46.91 -2.93 -9.22
C SER A 100 47.49 -2.33 -10.49
N SER A 101 47.31 -3.02 -11.62
CA SER A 101 47.77 -2.56 -12.94
C SER A 101 47.28 -1.15 -13.24
N GLU A 102 48.12 -0.35 -13.91
CA GLU A 102 47.98 1.10 -14.17
C GLU A 102 46.68 1.54 -14.88
N ARG A 103 45.84 0.59 -15.29
CA ARG A 103 44.56 0.82 -15.96
C ARG A 103 43.48 1.40 -15.04
N GLU A 104 43.56 1.16 -13.73
CA GLU A 104 42.60 1.73 -12.76
C GLU A 104 42.97 3.17 -12.38
N LYS A 105 42.67 4.12 -13.27
CA LYS A 105 42.82 5.58 -13.06
C LYS A 105 41.80 6.17 -12.06
N LEU A 106 41.58 5.50 -10.93
CA LEU A 106 40.62 5.89 -9.89
C LEU A 106 41.34 6.60 -8.72
N PRO A 107 40.69 7.58 -8.05
CA PRO A 107 41.32 8.31 -6.95
C PRO A 107 41.75 7.38 -5.81
N GLY A 108 42.94 7.61 -5.27
CA GLY A 108 43.56 6.77 -4.23
C GLY A 108 44.50 5.67 -4.75
N ALA A 109 44.49 5.37 -6.07
CA ALA A 109 45.51 4.53 -6.68
C ALA A 109 46.92 5.16 -6.53
N PRO A 110 47.99 4.36 -6.40
CA PRO A 110 48.01 2.89 -6.42
C PRO A 110 47.67 2.22 -5.08
N HIS A 111 47.57 2.99 -3.98
CA HIS A 111 47.47 2.45 -2.62
C HIS A 111 46.08 1.93 -2.25
N LEU A 112 45.03 2.49 -2.87
CA LEU A 112 43.62 2.12 -2.65
C LEU A 112 43.01 1.55 -3.94
N LYS A 113 42.19 0.51 -3.78
CA LYS A 113 41.44 -0.16 -4.85
C LYS A 113 39.94 -0.03 -4.61
N TRP A 114 39.19 0.08 -5.70
CA TRP A 114 37.73 0.21 -5.70
C TRP A 114 37.11 -1.14 -6.07
N TYR A 115 36.61 -1.87 -5.07
CA TYR A 115 36.03 -3.20 -5.23
C TYR A 115 34.50 -3.11 -5.43
N PRO A 116 33.96 -3.39 -6.63
CA PRO A 116 32.51 -3.39 -6.83
C PRO A 116 31.84 -4.48 -5.98
N VAL A 117 30.66 -4.21 -5.44
CA VAL A 117 29.85 -5.18 -4.69
C VAL A 117 28.41 -5.21 -5.21
N THR A 118 27.88 -6.43 -5.34
CA THR A 118 26.55 -6.71 -5.92
C THR A 118 25.56 -7.13 -4.84
N SER A 119 24.26 -6.91 -5.06
CA SER A 119 23.21 -7.29 -4.10
C SER A 119 23.09 -8.80 -3.96
N GLY A 120 23.29 -9.54 -5.07
CA GLY A 120 23.38 -11.01 -5.10
C GLY A 120 24.63 -11.59 -4.42
N GLY A 121 25.53 -10.74 -3.91
CA GLY A 121 26.63 -11.16 -3.05
C GLY A 121 27.63 -12.08 -3.75
N GLU A 122 28.11 -11.67 -4.94
CA GLU A 122 29.25 -12.33 -5.59
C GLU A 122 30.40 -12.48 -4.58
N VAL A 123 30.95 -13.70 -4.51
CA VAL A 123 31.97 -14.05 -3.51
C VAL A 123 33.25 -13.30 -3.82
N TYR A 124 33.56 -12.30 -2.98
CA TYR A 124 34.82 -11.57 -3.07
C TYR A 124 36.02 -12.52 -2.97
N GLN A 125 36.78 -12.62 -4.06
CA GLN A 125 38.07 -13.26 -4.11
C GLN A 125 39.16 -12.18 -4.14
N HIS A 126 39.92 -12.08 -3.06
CA HIS A 126 41.13 -11.29 -2.99
C HIS A 126 42.17 -11.86 -3.97
N CYS A 127 42.89 -11.03 -4.72
CA CYS A 127 43.86 -11.47 -5.74
C CYS A 127 44.90 -12.47 -5.19
N CYS A 128 45.43 -12.18 -4.00
CA CYS A 128 46.42 -12.99 -3.29
C CYS A 128 45.84 -14.33 -2.75
N ALA A 129 44.54 -14.63 -2.92
CA ALA A 129 43.90 -15.88 -2.47
C ALA A 129 44.27 -17.13 -3.30
N LYS A 130 44.88 -16.97 -4.50
CA LYS A 130 45.47 -18.10 -5.24
C LYS A 130 46.74 -18.66 -4.57
N GLU A 131 47.43 -17.82 -3.81
CA GLU A 131 48.73 -18.10 -3.19
C GLU A 131 48.58 -18.55 -1.72
N CYS A 132 47.44 -18.27 -1.07
CA CYS A 132 47.15 -18.72 0.29
C CYS A 132 46.86 -20.23 0.37
N THR A 133 47.88 -21.04 0.63
CA THR A 133 47.76 -22.47 0.97
C THR A 133 47.40 -22.70 2.44
N GLY A 134 46.32 -22.05 2.90
CA GLY A 134 45.80 -22.18 4.27
C GLY A 134 44.45 -22.91 4.36
N PRO A 135 43.97 -23.23 5.58
CA PRO A 135 42.66 -23.84 5.80
C PRO A 135 41.48 -22.94 5.38
N ASP A 136 41.72 -21.64 5.20
CA ASP A 136 40.76 -20.64 4.70
C ASP A 136 40.27 -20.85 3.25
N ARG A 137 40.62 -21.98 2.60
CA ARG A 137 39.96 -22.49 1.38
C ARG A 137 38.52 -22.97 1.65
N SER A 138 37.73 -22.10 2.28
CA SER A 138 36.27 -22.18 2.30
C SER A 138 35.74 -22.28 0.86
N THR A 139 34.89 -23.27 0.61
CA THR A 139 34.27 -23.44 -0.70
C THR A 139 33.38 -22.24 -1.05
N PRO A 140 33.25 -21.86 -2.34
CA PRO A 140 32.42 -20.73 -2.74
C PRO A 140 30.95 -20.92 -2.37
N THR A 141 30.57 -20.41 -1.21
CA THR A 141 29.19 -20.37 -0.71
C THR A 141 28.39 -19.44 -1.61
N SER A 142 27.55 -20.02 -2.47
CA SER A 142 27.05 -19.41 -3.72
C SER A 142 26.02 -18.28 -3.57
N ARG A 143 25.75 -17.84 -2.34
CA ARG A 143 24.91 -16.66 -2.02
C ARG A 143 25.51 -15.93 -0.82
N GLY A 144 26.37 -14.96 -1.06
CA GLY A 144 26.69 -13.94 -0.06
C GLY A 144 25.55 -12.92 0.05
N THR A 145 25.66 -12.01 1.02
CA THR A 145 25.01 -10.69 0.91
C THR A 145 26.07 -9.64 0.58
N TRP A 146 25.67 -8.45 0.13
CA TRP A 146 26.61 -7.33 -0.08
C TRP A 146 27.39 -6.99 1.20
N GLU A 147 26.79 -7.11 2.39
CA GLU A 147 27.44 -6.89 3.69
C GLU A 147 28.46 -8.00 3.98
N THR A 148 28.16 -9.26 3.59
CA THR A 148 29.13 -10.37 3.66
C THR A 148 30.35 -10.11 2.78
N SER A 149 30.16 -9.66 1.54
CA SER A 149 31.28 -9.32 0.63
C SER A 149 32.04 -8.08 1.10
N ARG A 150 31.36 -7.03 1.63
CA ARG A 150 32.01 -5.91 2.30
C ARG A 150 32.90 -6.37 3.44
N LEU A 151 32.38 -7.14 4.39
CA LEU A 151 33.13 -7.56 5.57
C LEU A 151 34.37 -8.39 5.20
N ARG A 152 34.29 -9.25 4.16
CA ARG A 152 35.47 -9.96 3.61
C ARG A 152 36.51 -9.01 3.00
N ILE A 153 36.09 -7.94 2.31
CA ILE A 153 37.00 -6.91 1.77
C ILE A 153 37.66 -6.12 2.92
N VAL A 154 36.88 -5.68 3.91
CA VAL A 154 37.37 -4.95 5.10
C VAL A 154 38.35 -5.81 5.90
N GLN A 155 38.05 -7.09 6.11
CA GLN A 155 38.95 -8.03 6.81
C GLN A 155 40.29 -8.16 6.07
N LYS A 156 40.30 -8.39 4.75
CA LYS A 156 41.55 -8.49 3.99
C LYS A 156 42.32 -7.17 3.92
N ALA A 157 41.64 -6.02 3.87
CA ALA A 157 42.29 -4.72 3.99
C ALA A 157 42.94 -4.50 5.37
N TYR A 158 42.30 -4.97 6.45
CA TYR A 158 42.85 -4.94 7.80
C TYR A 158 44.09 -5.86 7.93
N GLU A 159 44.05 -7.06 7.35
CA GLU A 159 45.22 -7.96 7.27
C GLU A 159 46.40 -7.28 6.54
N GLN A 160 46.16 -6.60 5.41
CA GLN A 160 47.21 -5.85 4.70
C GLN A 160 47.78 -4.69 5.53
N GLU A 161 46.96 -3.98 6.31
CA GLU A 161 47.44 -2.93 7.23
C GLU A 161 48.23 -3.46 8.44
N LEU A 162 47.96 -4.70 8.89
CA LEU A 162 48.74 -5.38 9.91
C LEU A 162 50.08 -5.90 9.37
N LEU A 163 50.13 -6.42 8.15
CA LEU A 163 51.39 -6.85 7.51
C LEU A 163 52.37 -5.69 7.40
N VAL A 164 51.89 -4.53 6.94
CA VAL A 164 52.70 -3.30 6.80
C VAL A 164 53.21 -2.79 8.15
N LEU A 165 52.41 -2.89 9.22
CA LEU A 165 52.90 -2.57 10.57
C LEU A 165 53.99 -3.56 11.02
N ARG A 166 53.85 -4.85 10.72
CA ARG A 166 54.89 -5.86 11.02
C ARG A 166 56.15 -5.69 10.16
N GLU A 167 56.07 -5.05 9.00
CA GLU A 167 57.22 -4.68 8.15
C GLU A 167 57.94 -3.48 8.77
N LEU A 168 57.23 -2.37 9.00
CA LEU A 168 57.78 -1.16 9.63
C LEU A 168 58.39 -1.43 11.03
N HIS A 169 57.79 -2.30 11.84
CA HIS A 169 58.35 -2.70 13.13
C HIS A 169 59.63 -3.54 12.99
N ARG A 170 59.78 -4.35 11.94
CA ARG A 170 61.02 -5.11 11.67
C ARG A 170 62.13 -4.19 11.18
N GLU A 171 61.81 -3.23 10.31
CA GLU A 171 62.74 -2.20 9.84
C GLU A 171 63.22 -1.31 11.01
N ALA A 172 62.30 -0.87 11.87
CA ALA A 172 62.65 -0.10 13.08
C ALA A 172 63.54 -0.89 14.05
N ALA A 173 63.30 -2.20 14.23
CA ALA A 173 64.13 -3.06 15.07
C ALA A 173 65.51 -3.36 14.46
N ALA A 174 65.61 -3.49 13.13
CA ALA A 174 66.87 -3.75 12.43
C ALA A 174 67.85 -2.57 12.51
N ASN A 175 67.35 -1.34 12.60
CA ASN A 175 68.14 -0.11 12.62
C ASN A 175 68.69 0.28 14.02
N ALA A 176 68.62 -0.60 15.02
CA ALA A 176 68.80 -0.26 16.44
C ALA A 176 70.06 -0.83 17.13
N SER A 177 71.09 -1.28 16.39
CA SER A 177 72.36 -1.80 16.93
C SER A 177 73.45 -1.88 15.84
N PRO A 178 74.77 -1.95 16.16
CA PRO A 178 75.40 -2.04 17.49
C PRO A 178 76.53 -1.00 17.76
N ALA A 179 76.96 -0.85 19.02
CA ALA A 179 78.29 -0.31 19.39
C ALA A 179 78.68 -0.58 20.87
N PHE A 180 79.75 -1.34 21.15
CA PHE A 180 80.83 -1.10 22.18
C PHE A 180 81.61 -2.39 22.56
N GLN A 181 82.96 -2.31 22.58
CA GLN A 181 83.89 -3.10 23.45
C GLN A 181 85.36 -2.65 23.28
N GLY A 182 86.17 -2.58 24.36
CA GLY A 182 87.65 -2.45 24.29
C GLY A 182 88.40 -1.85 25.53
N GLN A 183 89.54 -2.47 25.91
CA GLN A 183 90.70 -2.00 26.74
C GLN A 183 90.50 -1.71 28.27
N GLU A 184 91.49 -1.76 29.22
CA GLU A 184 93.00 -1.74 29.18
C GLU A 184 93.76 -2.30 30.48
N GLN A 185 95.13 -2.36 30.55
CA GLN A 185 96.02 -2.88 31.68
C GLN A 185 97.53 -2.33 31.74
N SER A 186 98.32 -2.38 32.89
CA SER A 186 99.82 -2.08 33.07
C SER A 186 100.42 -2.24 34.56
N THR A 187 101.69 -1.95 35.05
CA THR A 187 103.14 -2.35 34.75
C THR A 187 104.30 -1.85 35.76
N GLU A 188 105.22 -2.73 36.30
CA GLU A 188 106.72 -2.68 36.74
C GLU A 188 107.40 -1.60 37.72
N LEU A 189 108.67 -1.56 38.31
CA LEU A 189 109.95 -2.38 38.51
C LEU A 189 111.00 -1.85 39.64
N SER A 190 112.26 -2.42 39.80
CA SER A 190 113.57 -2.01 40.52
C SER A 190 113.88 -2.46 42.03
N GLY A 191 115.06 -2.44 42.75
CA GLY A 191 116.58 -2.17 42.70
C GLY A 191 117.20 -2.08 44.17
N ALA A 192 118.48 -1.93 44.70
CA ALA A 192 120.00 -2.12 44.52
C ALA A 192 120.73 -1.74 45.91
N ASP A 193 122.03 -1.75 46.39
CA ASP A 193 123.49 -2.20 46.23
C ASP A 193 124.33 -1.80 47.57
N ASN A 194 125.64 -1.92 48.01
CA ASN A 194 127.03 -2.51 47.75
C ASN A 194 127.99 -2.47 49.07
N GLU A 195 129.33 -2.83 49.14
CA GLU A 195 130.18 -2.84 50.43
C GLU A 195 131.77 -2.46 50.56
N PRO A 196 132.86 -3.32 50.77
CA PRO A 196 133.98 -3.13 51.82
C PRO A 196 135.53 -3.42 51.53
N GLN A 197 136.56 -3.13 52.45
CA GLN A 197 137.91 -3.88 52.70
C GLN A 197 139.11 -3.33 53.64
N HIS A 198 139.89 -4.25 54.36
CA HIS A 198 141.37 -4.39 54.82
C HIS A 198 142.25 -3.60 55.91
N ALA A 199 143.36 -4.21 56.52
CA ALA A 199 144.42 -3.68 57.52
C ALA A 199 145.68 -4.62 57.93
N MET A 200 146.86 -4.20 58.57
CA MET A 200 148.01 -5.07 59.17
C MET A 200 149.36 -4.46 59.85
N ARG A 201 150.08 -5.18 60.82
CA ARG A 201 151.59 -5.28 61.27
C ARG A 201 152.38 -4.26 62.23
N LYS A 202 153.67 -4.40 62.78
CA LYS A 202 154.48 -5.41 63.65
C LYS A 202 156.02 -5.05 64.12
N HIS A 203 156.57 -5.46 65.32
CA HIS A 203 158.03 -5.72 65.83
C HIS A 203 159.08 -4.60 66.33
N LYS A 204 160.30 -4.72 67.03
CA LYS A 204 161.10 -5.68 67.97
C LYS A 204 162.62 -5.26 68.40
N SER A 205 163.17 -5.58 69.65
CA SER A 205 164.63 -5.85 70.17
C SER A 205 165.75 -4.76 70.49
N TYR A 206 166.96 -4.87 71.20
CA TYR A 206 167.74 -5.69 72.25
C TYR A 206 169.18 -5.08 72.68
N ALA A 207 169.87 -5.34 73.87
CA ALA A 207 171.32 -4.99 74.25
C ALA A 207 171.97 -5.54 75.63
N LYS A 208 173.34 -5.56 75.91
CA LYS A 208 174.11 -5.84 77.24
C LYS A 208 175.72 -5.78 77.22
N ILE A 209 176.52 -5.50 78.32
CA ILE A 209 178.02 -5.83 78.60
C ILE A 209 178.67 -5.42 80.01
N ASP A 210 179.96 -5.80 80.34
CA ASP A 210 180.72 -5.89 81.65
C ASP A 210 182.24 -5.37 81.57
N SER A 211 183.30 -5.38 82.46
CA SER A 211 183.70 -5.80 83.88
C SER A 211 185.15 -5.26 84.35
N TYR A 212 185.89 -5.89 85.33
CA TYR A 212 187.33 -5.72 85.84
C TYR A 212 187.69 -4.64 86.94
N ASP A 213 188.70 -4.70 87.87
CA ASP A 213 189.58 -5.78 88.45
C ASP A 213 190.28 -5.43 89.82
N ARG A 214 191.40 -6.10 90.22
CA ARG A 214 191.49 -6.79 91.54
C ARG A 214 192.91 -6.98 92.13
N GLU A 215 193.31 -6.26 93.20
CA GLU A 215 194.39 -6.77 94.11
C GLU A 215 194.49 -6.18 95.53
N LYS A 216 194.33 -4.85 95.72
CA LYS A 216 194.10 -4.26 97.08
C LYS A 216 192.85 -4.84 97.78
N LEU A 217 192.06 -5.58 97.02
CA LEU A 217 190.94 -6.38 97.43
C LEU A 217 191.28 -7.46 98.47
N LEU A 218 192.52 -7.95 98.65
CA LEU A 218 192.74 -9.19 99.43
C LEU A 218 192.48 -9.14 100.95
N HIS A 219 192.84 -8.07 101.69
CA HIS A 219 192.39 -7.93 103.09
C HIS A 219 191.00 -7.31 103.23
N LEU A 220 190.46 -6.74 102.15
CA LEU A 220 189.03 -6.53 102.03
C LEU A 220 188.30 -7.85 101.70
N ALA A 221 188.98 -8.86 101.16
CA ALA A 221 188.34 -10.03 100.55
C ALA A 221 187.77 -10.95 101.59
N GLU A 222 188.40 -11.15 102.75
CA GLU A 222 187.81 -12.01 103.79
C GLU A 222 186.49 -11.41 104.31
N ARG A 223 186.47 -10.10 104.59
CA ARG A 223 185.25 -9.37 104.97
C ARG A 223 184.21 -9.36 103.83
N LEU A 224 184.65 -9.10 102.60
CA LEU A 224 183.81 -9.16 101.41
C LEU A 224 183.42 -10.58 100.99
N ILE A 225 184.05 -11.64 101.48
CA ILE A 225 183.68 -13.04 101.17
C ILE A 225 182.48 -13.44 102.02
N ASP A 226 182.45 -13.01 103.29
CA ASP A 226 181.28 -13.16 104.15
C ASP A 226 180.16 -12.18 103.74
N GLU A 227 180.46 -10.90 103.48
CA GLU A 227 179.47 -9.93 102.98
C GLU A 227 178.93 -10.33 101.60
N THR A 228 179.77 -10.77 100.65
CA THR A 228 179.26 -11.35 99.38
C THR A 228 178.68 -12.74 99.56
N GLY A 229 178.92 -13.43 100.68
CA GLY A 229 178.21 -14.64 101.08
C GLY A 229 176.75 -14.32 101.37
N SER A 230 176.51 -13.35 102.27
CA SER A 230 175.18 -12.81 102.58
C SER A 230 174.52 -12.21 101.34
N LEU A 231 175.19 -11.29 100.64
CA LEU A 231 174.66 -10.65 99.43
C LEU A 231 174.38 -11.64 98.30
N ARG A 232 175.10 -12.78 98.18
CA ARG A 232 174.78 -13.85 97.21
C ARG A 232 173.68 -14.80 97.70
N HIS A 233 173.30 -14.78 98.98
CA HIS A 233 172.08 -15.41 99.47
C HIS A 233 170.89 -14.47 99.23
N GLU A 234 171.00 -13.20 99.64
CA GLU A 234 170.03 -12.14 99.40
C GLU A 234 169.74 -11.97 97.89
N LEU A 235 170.74 -11.92 97.01
CA LEU A 235 170.53 -11.89 95.56
C LEU A 235 169.79 -13.13 95.02
N ARG A 236 169.92 -14.30 95.67
CA ARG A 236 169.16 -15.50 95.29
C ARG A 236 167.71 -15.42 95.76
N VAL A 237 167.46 -14.92 96.97
CA VAL A 237 166.12 -14.62 97.48
C VAL A 237 165.43 -13.57 96.60
N VAL A 238 166.08 -12.42 96.39
CA VAL A 238 165.58 -11.32 95.54
C VAL A 238 165.39 -11.76 94.09
N ASN A 239 166.30 -12.54 93.49
CA ASN A 239 166.06 -13.02 92.13
C ASN A 239 164.84 -13.97 92.06
N ALA A 240 164.70 -14.89 93.02
CA ALA A 240 163.51 -15.74 93.12
C ALA A 240 162.22 -14.92 93.33
N GLU A 241 162.24 -13.90 94.19
CA GLU A 241 161.13 -12.96 94.34
C GLU A 241 160.82 -12.25 93.02
N THR A 242 161.81 -11.69 92.31
CA THR A 242 161.56 -11.05 91.00
C THR A 242 161.06 -12.03 89.94
N GLU A 243 161.38 -13.33 90.02
CA GLU A 243 160.83 -14.35 89.13
C GLU A 243 159.37 -14.69 89.49
N THR A 244 159.01 -14.79 90.77
CA THR A 244 157.59 -14.92 91.17
C THR A 244 156.78 -13.66 90.85
N LEU A 245 157.37 -12.46 90.96
CA LEU A 245 156.75 -11.20 90.55
C LEU A 245 156.61 -11.09 89.03
N ARG A 246 157.60 -11.54 88.24
CA ARG A 246 157.47 -11.67 86.78
C ARG A 246 156.35 -12.64 86.41
N ALA A 247 156.27 -13.80 87.05
CA ALA A 247 155.19 -14.77 86.83
C ALA A 247 153.81 -14.18 87.20
N ARG A 248 153.73 -13.42 88.30
CA ARG A 248 152.50 -12.75 88.74
C ARG A 248 152.09 -11.62 87.79
N ASN A 249 153.03 -10.83 87.26
CA ASN A 249 152.73 -9.84 86.21
C ASN A 249 152.23 -10.52 84.92
N ILE A 250 152.88 -11.58 84.45
CA ILE A 250 152.41 -12.36 83.28
C ILE A 250 150.99 -12.91 83.51
N GLN A 251 150.64 -13.31 84.73
CA GLN A 251 149.29 -13.74 85.08
C GLN A 251 148.28 -12.57 85.10
N LEU A 252 148.67 -11.42 85.67
CA LEU A 252 147.85 -10.20 85.66
C LEU A 252 147.63 -9.66 84.23
N ASP A 253 148.63 -9.73 83.35
CA ASP A 253 148.51 -9.35 81.95
C ASP A 253 147.54 -10.27 81.19
N LYS A 254 147.59 -11.59 81.43
CA LYS A 254 146.60 -12.54 80.89
C LYS A 254 145.19 -12.23 81.38
N GLU A 255 145.03 -11.97 82.67
CA GLU A 255 143.74 -11.58 83.24
C GLU A 255 143.23 -10.25 82.70
N ASN A 256 144.10 -9.26 82.54
CA ASN A 256 143.75 -7.94 81.98
C ASN A 256 143.42 -8.04 80.50
N ALA A 257 144.09 -8.91 79.73
CA ALA A 257 143.73 -9.22 78.35
C ALA A 257 142.35 -9.88 78.27
N MET A 258 142.05 -10.88 79.12
CA MET A 258 140.72 -11.50 79.19
C MET A 258 139.63 -10.50 79.61
N LYS A 259 139.86 -9.71 80.67
CA LYS A 259 138.94 -8.66 81.13
C LYS A 259 138.70 -7.62 80.04
N SER A 260 139.74 -7.21 79.29
CA SER A 260 139.64 -6.29 78.16
C SER A 260 138.87 -6.87 76.98
N ALA A 261 139.06 -8.16 76.67
CA ALA A 261 138.29 -8.86 75.64
C ALA A 261 136.79 -8.93 75.99
N THR A 262 136.46 -9.26 77.24
CA THR A 262 135.09 -9.27 77.77
C THR A 262 134.46 -7.88 77.77
N ILE A 263 135.21 -6.83 78.16
CA ILE A 263 134.74 -5.44 78.05
C ILE A 263 134.53 -5.06 76.57
N GLY A 264 135.36 -5.56 75.66
CA GLY A 264 135.21 -5.38 74.22
C GLY A 264 133.94 -6.01 73.66
N SER A 265 133.65 -7.27 73.99
CA SER A 265 132.42 -7.95 73.55
C SER A 265 131.17 -7.31 74.16
N MET A 266 131.17 -7.00 75.47
CA MET A 266 130.05 -6.32 76.12
C MET A 266 129.79 -4.92 75.53
N ARG A 267 130.83 -4.16 75.15
CA ARG A 267 130.67 -2.88 74.42
C ARG A 267 130.08 -3.08 73.03
N ALA A 268 130.48 -4.13 72.30
CA ALA A 268 129.91 -4.46 71.00
C ALA A 268 128.42 -4.85 71.11
N ASP A 269 128.05 -5.65 72.12
CA ASP A 269 126.66 -6.05 72.36
C ASP A 269 125.78 -4.91 72.85
N LEU A 270 126.30 -4.01 73.69
CA LEU A 270 125.60 -2.78 74.05
C LEU A 270 125.38 -1.90 72.80
N LYS A 271 126.39 -1.73 71.94
CA LYS A 271 126.24 -0.97 70.68
C LYS A 271 125.22 -1.61 69.74
N ARG A 272 125.20 -2.95 69.61
CA ARG A 272 124.17 -3.69 68.86
C ARG A 272 122.77 -3.43 69.44
N ARG A 273 122.61 -3.52 70.77
CA ARG A 273 121.33 -3.24 71.45
C ARG A 273 120.86 -1.80 71.27
N CYS A 274 121.75 -0.80 71.34
CA CYS A 274 121.39 0.60 71.08
C CYS A 274 120.83 0.79 69.66
N VAL A 275 121.52 0.27 68.63
CA VAL A 275 121.04 0.35 67.24
C VAL A 275 119.70 -0.38 67.05
N GLN A 276 119.50 -1.53 67.72
CA GLN A 276 118.23 -2.26 67.67
C GLN A 276 117.09 -1.51 68.38
N MET A 277 117.37 -0.86 69.53
CA MET A 277 116.41 0.01 70.21
C MET A 277 116.02 1.22 69.34
N GLU A 278 116.98 1.90 68.71
CA GLU A 278 116.71 2.98 67.78
C GLU A 278 115.88 2.54 66.57
N LYS A 279 116.12 1.32 66.05
CA LYS A 279 115.31 0.77 64.97
C LYS A 279 113.87 0.53 65.43
N MET A 280 113.66 -0.06 66.61
CA MET A 280 112.32 -0.28 67.16
C MET A 280 111.58 1.04 67.41
N THR A 281 112.22 2.08 67.97
CA THR A 281 111.55 3.38 68.17
C THR A 281 111.16 4.06 66.86
N LYS A 282 111.95 3.88 65.78
CA LYS A 282 111.60 4.35 64.42
C LYS A 282 110.45 3.54 63.81
N GLU A 283 110.40 2.23 64.04
CA GLU A 283 109.26 1.40 63.62
C GLU A 283 107.99 1.73 64.39
N ASP A 284 108.06 1.97 65.70
CA ASP A 284 106.91 2.24 66.55
C ASP A 284 106.31 3.64 66.32
N THR A 285 107.16 4.65 66.05
CA THR A 285 106.67 5.97 65.61
C THR A 285 105.99 5.93 64.24
N MET A 286 106.48 5.10 63.31
CA MET A 286 105.80 4.84 62.03
C MET A 286 104.47 4.09 62.20
N LYS A 287 104.39 3.14 63.16
CA LYS A 287 103.12 2.46 63.51
C LYS A 287 102.11 3.44 64.09
N GLU A 288 102.48 4.29 65.06
CA GLU A 288 101.55 5.24 65.67
C GLU A 288 101.04 6.27 64.66
N ALA A 289 101.90 6.78 63.76
CA ALA A 289 101.48 7.66 62.66
C ALA A 289 100.49 6.97 61.69
N THR A 290 100.68 5.67 61.43
CA THR A 290 99.75 4.87 60.63
C THR A 290 98.41 4.66 61.35
N ILE A 291 98.44 4.40 62.65
CA ILE A 291 97.26 4.25 63.50
C ILE A 291 96.46 5.57 63.57
N GLU A 292 97.11 6.73 63.71
CA GLU A 292 96.41 8.01 63.76
C GLU A 292 95.73 8.37 62.42
N ASN A 293 96.38 8.07 61.29
CA ASN A 293 95.76 8.20 59.97
C ASN A 293 94.53 7.28 59.83
N GLN A 294 94.61 6.04 60.34
CA GLN A 294 93.45 5.14 60.41
C GLN A 294 92.34 5.65 61.34
N ARG A 295 92.68 6.23 62.51
CA ARG A 295 91.72 6.88 63.42
C ARG A 295 90.99 8.04 62.73
N HIS A 296 91.70 8.91 62.01
CA HIS A 296 91.10 9.97 61.19
C HIS A 296 90.16 9.44 60.10
N ARG A 297 90.58 8.42 59.34
CA ARG A 297 89.74 7.79 58.30
C ARG A 297 88.48 7.16 58.90
N LEU A 298 88.58 6.47 60.04
CA LEU A 298 87.44 5.91 60.75
C LEU A 298 86.49 6.98 61.29
N LYS A 299 87.00 8.12 61.78
CA LYS A 299 86.19 9.27 62.21
C LYS A 299 85.38 9.83 61.03
N SER A 300 86.03 10.09 59.88
CA SER A 300 85.35 10.56 58.67
C SER A 300 84.27 9.59 58.17
N LEU A 301 84.54 8.27 58.22
CA LEU A 301 83.56 7.25 57.84
C LEU A 301 82.36 7.19 58.81
N ARG A 302 82.59 7.36 60.12
CA ARG A 302 81.49 7.47 61.12
C ARG A 302 80.63 8.71 60.89
N GLU A 303 81.23 9.84 60.56
CA GLU A 303 80.50 11.08 60.24
C GLU A 303 79.68 10.94 58.95
N LYS A 304 80.23 10.29 57.91
CA LYS A 304 79.47 9.93 56.70
C LYS A 304 78.32 8.97 56.98
N ASN A 305 78.54 7.90 57.74
CA ASN A 305 77.48 6.96 58.11
C ASN A 305 76.39 7.64 58.97
N LYS A 306 76.73 8.61 59.81
CA LYS A 306 75.73 9.39 60.57
C LYS A 306 74.86 10.23 59.63
N LYS A 307 75.44 10.88 58.62
CA LYS A 307 74.69 11.65 57.60
C LYS A 307 73.81 10.76 56.73
N LEU A 308 74.34 9.65 56.22
CA LEU A 308 73.55 8.65 55.48
C LEU A 308 72.42 8.08 56.35
N GLY A 309 72.65 7.91 57.66
CA GLY A 309 71.61 7.50 58.61
C GLY A 309 70.50 8.52 58.81
N THR A 310 70.82 9.83 58.85
CA THR A 310 69.79 10.88 58.87
C THR A 310 69.07 10.98 57.52
N GLU A 311 69.78 10.98 56.40
CA GLU A 311 69.22 11.00 55.04
C GLU A 311 68.29 9.80 54.75
N VAL A 312 68.55 8.62 55.34
CA VAL A 312 67.66 7.45 55.25
C VAL A 312 66.42 7.59 56.14
N ASN A 313 66.56 8.13 57.36
CA ASN A 313 65.44 8.38 58.26
C ASN A 313 64.55 9.56 57.78
N GLU A 314 65.12 10.50 57.04
CA GLU A 314 64.44 11.64 56.41
C GLU A 314 63.66 11.25 55.14
N ARG A 315 63.66 9.96 54.74
CA ARG A 315 62.78 9.40 53.69
C ARG A 315 61.31 9.26 54.13
N THR A 316 60.83 10.18 54.96
CA THR A 316 59.41 10.31 55.30
C THR A 316 58.55 10.51 54.04
N GLU A 317 59.12 11.05 52.96
CA GLU A 317 58.52 11.11 51.63
C GLU A 317 57.87 9.79 51.21
N LEU A 318 58.55 8.66 51.39
CA LEU A 318 58.02 7.33 51.03
C LEU A 318 56.82 6.92 51.89
N ALA A 319 56.79 7.32 53.17
CA ALA A 319 55.62 7.09 54.03
C ALA A 319 54.44 7.96 53.56
N THR A 320 54.67 9.25 53.29
CA THR A 320 53.60 10.17 52.82
C THR A 320 53.06 9.77 51.44
N LEU A 321 53.91 9.25 50.54
CA LEU A 321 53.48 8.70 49.25
C LEU A 321 52.66 7.41 49.42
N ASN A 322 53.00 6.56 50.38
CA ASN A 322 52.23 5.36 50.69
C ASN A 322 50.86 5.70 51.31
N GLU A 323 50.80 6.68 52.22
CA GLU A 323 49.54 7.21 52.77
C GLU A 323 48.65 7.81 51.67
N GLN A 324 49.22 8.61 50.76
CA GLN A 324 48.50 9.15 49.60
C GLN A 324 48.01 8.04 48.65
N LEU A 325 48.78 6.98 48.47
CA LEU A 325 48.42 5.86 47.60
C LEU A 325 47.29 5.01 48.19
N GLU A 326 47.32 4.70 49.48
CA GLU A 326 46.22 3.99 50.15
C GLU A 326 44.95 4.86 50.29
N ALA A 327 45.09 6.18 50.50
CA ALA A 327 43.96 7.11 50.44
C ALA A 327 43.35 7.16 49.01
N GLY A 328 44.18 7.26 47.98
CA GLY A 328 43.73 7.18 46.58
C GLY A 328 43.03 5.85 46.27
N ARG A 329 43.59 4.73 46.74
CA ARG A 329 42.99 3.41 46.63
C ARG A 329 41.63 3.31 47.32
N ALA A 330 41.47 3.88 48.51
CA ALA A 330 40.18 3.93 49.21
C ALA A 330 39.11 4.67 48.39
N THR A 331 39.42 5.86 47.86
CA THR A 331 38.48 6.61 47.00
C THR A 331 38.17 5.92 45.67
N LEU A 332 39.09 5.07 45.17
CA LEU A 332 38.83 4.24 43.98
C LEU A 332 37.92 3.04 44.29
N ILE A 333 38.00 2.47 45.49
CA ILE A 333 37.10 1.40 45.95
C ILE A 333 35.69 1.95 46.16
N GLU A 334 35.54 3.05 46.91
CA GLU A 334 34.26 3.75 47.12
C GLU A 334 33.58 4.06 45.77
N ARG A 335 34.32 4.66 44.84
CA ARG A 335 33.83 4.94 43.49
C ARG A 335 33.52 3.69 42.66
N GLN A 336 34.18 2.57 42.91
CA GLN A 336 33.88 1.29 42.25
C GLN A 336 32.58 0.70 42.80
N GLU A 337 32.33 0.82 44.11
CA GLU A 337 31.10 0.39 44.77
C GLU A 337 29.89 1.21 44.26
N ASP A 338 30.01 2.54 44.20
CA ASP A 338 29.04 3.45 43.56
C ASP A 338 28.67 3.00 42.14
N LEU A 339 29.70 2.78 41.30
CA LEU A 339 29.51 2.36 39.90
C LEU A 339 28.89 0.96 39.77
N THR A 340 29.09 0.06 40.73
CA THR A 340 28.35 -1.21 40.76
C THR A 340 26.89 -1.02 41.17
N GLY A 341 26.59 -0.11 42.11
CA GLY A 341 25.22 0.29 42.45
C GLY A 341 24.48 0.90 41.27
N GLU A 342 25.10 1.84 40.55
CA GLU A 342 24.53 2.40 39.31
C GLU A 342 24.29 1.33 38.25
N ARG A 343 25.24 0.41 38.05
CA ARG A 343 25.11 -0.69 37.09
C ARG A 343 23.91 -1.59 37.41
N ASP A 344 23.72 -1.95 38.66
CA ASP A 344 22.70 -2.91 39.05
C ASP A 344 21.30 -2.26 39.07
N ALA A 345 21.20 -0.98 39.47
CA ALA A 345 19.98 -0.19 39.27
C ALA A 345 19.62 -0.02 37.78
N LEU A 346 20.62 0.09 36.88
CA LEU A 346 20.39 0.09 35.43
C LEU A 346 19.94 -1.28 34.90
N ILE A 347 20.39 -2.39 35.51
CA ILE A 347 19.94 -3.75 35.16
C ILE A 347 18.48 -3.95 35.58
N GLU A 348 18.10 -3.58 36.81
CA GLU A 348 16.70 -3.63 37.28
C GLU A 348 15.78 -2.77 36.40
N ARG A 349 16.20 -1.53 36.10
CA ARG A 349 15.44 -0.63 35.22
C ARG A 349 15.29 -1.18 33.80
N LYS A 350 16.32 -1.85 33.27
CA LYS A 350 16.27 -2.53 31.98
C LYS A 350 15.30 -3.71 32.00
N GLN A 351 15.27 -4.50 33.07
CA GLN A 351 14.32 -5.61 33.21
C GLN A 351 12.88 -5.10 33.29
N SER A 352 12.62 -4.11 34.15
CA SER A 352 11.29 -3.47 34.27
C SER A 352 10.78 -2.90 32.93
N LEU A 353 11.67 -2.32 32.11
CA LEU A 353 11.33 -1.87 30.76
C LEU A 353 11.06 -3.03 29.78
N ALA A 354 11.76 -4.15 29.91
CA ALA A 354 11.50 -5.35 29.10
C ALA A 354 10.14 -5.97 29.44
N ASP A 355 9.82 -6.09 30.73
CA ASP A 355 8.53 -6.60 31.22
C ASP A 355 7.38 -5.69 30.78
N SER A 356 7.56 -4.36 30.89
CA SER A 356 6.59 -3.37 30.43
C SER A 356 6.36 -3.44 28.90
N ASN A 357 7.41 -3.65 28.11
CA ASN A 357 7.29 -3.84 26.66
C ASN A 357 6.53 -5.13 26.31
N ALA A 358 6.81 -6.25 26.99
CA ALA A 358 6.07 -7.50 26.78
C ALA A 358 4.57 -7.34 27.11
N ASP A 359 4.25 -6.59 28.17
CA ASP A 359 2.88 -6.28 28.56
C ASP A 359 2.17 -5.31 27.58
N LEU A 360 2.92 -4.41 26.92
CA LEU A 360 2.44 -3.59 25.81
C LEU A 360 2.22 -4.42 24.53
N GLU A 361 3.13 -5.33 24.17
CA GLU A 361 2.96 -6.26 23.04
C GLU A 361 1.74 -7.16 23.23
N ALA A 362 1.53 -7.68 24.43
CA ALA A 362 0.32 -8.44 24.78
C ALA A 362 -0.97 -7.62 24.62
N LYS A 363 -0.94 -6.32 24.99
CA LYS A 363 -2.06 -5.39 24.77
C LYS A 363 -2.28 -5.10 23.28
N MET A 364 -1.23 -4.90 22.49
CA MET A 364 -1.32 -4.74 21.03
C MET A 364 -1.91 -5.97 20.36
N ALA A 365 -1.42 -7.18 20.69
CA ALA A 365 -1.97 -8.43 20.18
C ALA A 365 -3.45 -8.64 20.56
N LYS A 366 -3.86 -8.21 21.76
CA LYS A 366 -5.26 -8.20 22.20
C LYS A 366 -6.12 -7.18 21.42
N MET A 367 -5.55 -6.05 21.02
CA MET A 367 -6.24 -5.03 20.20
C MET A 367 -6.35 -5.44 18.72
N GLU A 368 -5.32 -6.00 18.11
CA GLU A 368 -5.41 -6.53 16.74
C GLU A 368 -6.42 -7.70 16.65
N ARG A 369 -6.48 -8.58 17.66
CA ARG A 369 -7.55 -9.60 17.77
C ARG A 369 -8.95 -9.00 17.92
N LYS A 370 -9.10 -7.81 18.52
CA LYS A 370 -10.39 -7.08 18.56
C LYS A 370 -10.72 -6.46 17.20
N LYS A 371 -9.73 -5.84 16.55
CA LYS A 371 -9.83 -5.21 15.23
C LYS A 371 -10.28 -6.24 14.18
N ALA A 372 -9.58 -7.36 14.02
CA ALA A 372 -9.99 -8.43 13.10
C ALA A 372 -11.41 -8.99 13.38
N ARG A 373 -11.85 -9.01 14.64
CA ARG A 373 -13.24 -9.37 15.02
C ARG A 373 -14.26 -8.28 14.64
N MET A 374 -13.89 -7.01 14.67
CA MET A 374 -14.72 -5.90 14.20
C MET A 374 -14.75 -5.84 12.67
N ASP A 375 -13.62 -6.02 12.00
CA ASP A 375 -13.52 -6.06 10.54
C ASP A 375 -14.41 -7.20 9.99
N SER A 376 -14.32 -8.40 10.58
CA SER A 376 -15.20 -9.53 10.22
C SER A 376 -16.69 -9.25 10.47
N LYS A 377 -17.04 -8.44 11.49
CA LYS A 377 -18.42 -7.96 11.68
C LYS A 377 -18.83 -6.95 10.61
N PHE A 378 -17.95 -6.01 10.25
CA PHE A 378 -18.19 -5.03 9.20
C PHE A 378 -18.40 -5.71 7.84
N SER A 379 -17.55 -6.68 7.45
CA SER A 379 -17.75 -7.44 6.21
C SER A 379 -19.09 -8.18 6.18
N ARG A 380 -19.52 -8.77 7.31
CA ARG A 380 -20.82 -9.44 7.43
C ARG A 380 -22.00 -8.46 7.35
N LEU A 381 -21.86 -7.26 7.93
CA LEU A 381 -22.86 -6.21 7.83
C LEU A 381 -22.94 -5.63 6.41
N ASN A 382 -21.81 -5.45 5.73
CA ASN A 382 -21.75 -4.99 4.35
C ASN A 382 -22.38 -6.00 3.38
N ALA A 383 -22.07 -7.29 3.54
CA ALA A 383 -22.70 -8.36 2.75
C ALA A 383 -24.23 -8.43 2.98
N LYS A 384 -24.70 -8.20 4.21
CA LYS A 384 -26.13 -8.05 4.50
C LYS A 384 -26.72 -6.80 3.84
N LEU A 385 -26.03 -5.66 3.89
CA LEU A 385 -26.47 -4.42 3.26
C LEU A 385 -26.61 -4.57 1.75
N GLN A 386 -25.65 -5.23 1.09
CA GLN A 386 -25.70 -5.54 -0.34
C GLN A 386 -26.87 -6.46 -0.67
N SER A 387 -27.02 -7.58 0.04
CA SER A 387 -28.15 -8.50 -0.14
C SER A 387 -29.52 -7.86 0.16
N GLN A 388 -29.60 -6.90 1.09
CA GLN A 388 -30.81 -6.11 1.31
C GLN A 388 -31.05 -5.08 0.20
N SER A 389 -30.00 -4.49 -0.38
CA SER A 389 -30.11 -3.59 -1.54
C SER A 389 -30.61 -4.34 -2.77
N GLU A 390 -30.03 -5.50 -3.08
CA GLU A 390 -30.47 -6.42 -4.14
C GLU A 390 -31.94 -6.84 -3.93
N HIS A 391 -32.34 -7.12 -2.69
CA HIS A 391 -33.73 -7.45 -2.39
C HIS A 391 -34.68 -6.26 -2.54
N ILE A 392 -34.27 -5.05 -2.14
CA ILE A 392 -35.05 -3.82 -2.38
C ILE A 392 -35.18 -3.54 -3.87
N GLU A 393 -34.14 -3.76 -4.67
CA GLU A 393 -34.16 -3.59 -6.12
C GLU A 393 -35.15 -4.57 -6.78
N THR A 394 -35.10 -5.86 -6.45
CA THR A 394 -36.08 -6.86 -6.92
C THR A 394 -37.51 -6.62 -6.44
N LEU A 395 -37.71 -6.05 -5.25
CA LEU A 395 -39.03 -5.59 -4.79
C LEU A 395 -39.48 -4.31 -5.50
N THR A 396 -38.56 -3.47 -5.98
CA THR A 396 -38.89 -2.26 -6.74
C THR A 396 -39.37 -2.64 -8.13
N THR A 397 -38.63 -3.49 -8.85
CA THR A 397 -39.07 -3.98 -10.17
C THR A 397 -40.40 -4.72 -10.10
N ALA A 398 -40.61 -5.57 -9.09
CA ALA A 398 -41.90 -6.25 -8.90
C ALA A 398 -43.06 -5.28 -8.57
N ASN A 399 -42.81 -4.15 -7.91
CA ASN A 399 -43.82 -3.11 -7.72
C ASN A 399 -44.08 -2.29 -9.00
N ASP A 400 -43.08 -2.09 -9.85
CA ASP A 400 -43.25 -1.47 -11.17
C ASP A 400 -44.08 -2.38 -12.11
N GLU A 401 -43.78 -3.68 -12.15
CA GLU A 401 -44.58 -4.71 -12.87
C GLU A 401 -46.03 -4.78 -12.37
N VAL A 402 -46.24 -4.73 -11.05
CA VAL A 402 -47.60 -4.68 -10.45
C VAL A 402 -48.30 -3.36 -10.79
N ARG A 403 -47.59 -2.24 -10.89
CA ARG A 403 -48.21 -0.98 -11.34
C ARG A 403 -48.61 -1.04 -12.81
N GLU A 404 -47.75 -1.56 -13.68
CA GLU A 404 -48.04 -1.72 -15.12
C GLU A 404 -49.28 -2.61 -15.35
N THR A 405 -49.35 -3.76 -14.70
CA THR A 405 -50.54 -4.63 -14.77
C THR A 405 -51.81 -4.00 -14.16
N VAL A 406 -51.69 -3.13 -13.15
CA VAL A 406 -52.81 -2.32 -12.65
C VAL A 406 -53.24 -1.25 -13.66
N GLU A 407 -52.31 -0.63 -14.38
CA GLU A 407 -52.62 0.31 -15.47
C GLU A 407 -53.33 -0.41 -16.65
N GLU A 408 -52.89 -1.61 -17.04
CA GLU A 408 -53.58 -2.47 -18.02
C GLU A 408 -54.98 -2.91 -17.56
N MET A 409 -55.15 -3.26 -16.27
CA MET A 409 -56.46 -3.59 -15.70
C MET A 409 -57.40 -2.38 -15.68
N ASN A 410 -56.89 -1.18 -15.42
CA ASN A 410 -57.69 0.05 -15.50
C ASN A 410 -58.09 0.36 -16.95
N GLU A 411 -57.19 0.19 -17.93
CA GLU A 411 -57.51 0.35 -19.35
C GLU A 411 -58.59 -0.63 -19.82
N SER A 412 -58.47 -1.91 -19.46
CA SER A 412 -59.45 -2.94 -19.84
C SER A 412 -60.81 -2.72 -19.14
N THR A 413 -60.80 -2.27 -17.88
CA THR A 413 -62.03 -1.86 -17.17
C THR A 413 -62.70 -0.66 -17.85
N ALA A 414 -61.93 0.35 -18.30
CA ALA A 414 -62.47 1.50 -19.04
C ALA A 414 -63.05 1.10 -20.40
N LYS A 415 -62.43 0.16 -21.11
CA LYS A 415 -62.95 -0.42 -22.36
C LYS A 415 -64.27 -1.16 -22.10
N LEU A 416 -64.33 -2.02 -21.09
CA LEU A 416 -65.55 -2.75 -20.70
C LEU A 416 -66.71 -1.84 -20.27
N GLU A 417 -66.46 -0.76 -19.51
CA GLU A 417 -67.50 0.22 -19.18
C GLU A 417 -67.99 1.00 -20.42
N SER A 418 -67.11 1.25 -21.40
CA SER A 418 -67.51 1.85 -22.68
C SER A 418 -68.38 0.88 -23.51
N GLU A 419 -67.96 -0.38 -23.66
CA GLU A 419 -68.73 -1.43 -24.36
C GLU A 419 -70.10 -1.67 -23.70
N LYS A 420 -70.14 -1.71 -22.37
CA LYS A 420 -71.37 -1.77 -21.56
C LYS A 420 -72.28 -0.56 -21.80
N ALA A 421 -71.74 0.66 -21.88
CA ALA A 421 -72.51 1.86 -22.18
C ALA A 421 -73.05 1.87 -23.63
N GLU A 422 -72.35 1.25 -24.59
CA GLU A 422 -72.86 1.04 -25.94
C GLU A 422 -73.93 -0.05 -26.00
N ALA A 423 -73.72 -1.18 -25.31
CA ALA A 423 -74.70 -2.26 -25.19
C ALA A 423 -76.03 -1.78 -24.57
N ILE A 424 -75.97 -0.91 -23.55
CA ILE A 424 -77.16 -0.27 -22.97
C ILE A 424 -77.90 0.58 -24.02
N LYS A 425 -77.19 1.44 -24.78
CA LYS A 425 -77.81 2.24 -25.86
C LYS A 425 -78.44 1.37 -26.95
N VAL A 426 -77.82 0.25 -27.31
CA VAL A 426 -78.37 -0.72 -28.26
C VAL A 426 -79.63 -1.38 -27.68
N SER A 427 -79.61 -1.78 -26.41
CA SER A 427 -80.78 -2.36 -25.73
C SER A 427 -81.95 -1.36 -25.67
N GLU A 428 -81.71 -0.12 -25.26
CA GLU A 428 -82.72 0.95 -25.30
C GLU A 428 -83.26 1.18 -26.73
N GLY A 429 -82.41 1.09 -27.75
CA GLY A 429 -82.81 1.20 -29.15
C GLY A 429 -83.74 0.06 -29.57
N LEU A 430 -83.43 -1.17 -29.16
CA LEU A 430 -84.25 -2.35 -29.42
C LEU A 430 -85.56 -2.32 -28.62
N GLU A 431 -85.58 -1.83 -27.39
CA GLU A 431 -86.82 -1.60 -26.62
C GLU A 431 -87.73 -0.55 -27.26
N LYS A 432 -87.16 0.53 -27.80
CA LYS A 432 -87.90 1.54 -28.59
C LYS A 432 -88.48 0.92 -29.88
N GLN A 433 -87.72 0.07 -30.58
CA GLN A 433 -88.23 -0.67 -31.74
C GLN A 433 -89.32 -1.69 -31.36
N LEU A 434 -89.17 -2.43 -30.26
CA LEU A 434 -90.16 -3.38 -29.77
C LEU A 434 -91.47 -2.71 -29.35
N THR A 435 -91.40 -1.56 -28.68
CA THR A 435 -92.60 -0.78 -28.31
C THR A 435 -93.27 -0.13 -29.53
N GLU A 436 -92.51 0.32 -30.52
CA GLU A 436 -93.07 0.78 -31.81
C GLU A 436 -93.72 -0.37 -32.61
N LEU A 437 -93.12 -1.57 -32.62
CA LEU A 437 -93.71 -2.76 -33.22
C LEU A 437 -94.96 -3.24 -32.47
N TYR A 438 -94.96 -3.20 -31.14
CA TYR A 438 -96.12 -3.58 -30.32
C TYR A 438 -97.30 -2.62 -30.51
N THR A 439 -97.04 -1.31 -30.60
CA THR A 439 -98.08 -0.31 -30.90
C THR A 439 -98.62 -0.45 -32.33
N LYS A 440 -97.76 -0.71 -33.33
CA LYS A 440 -98.19 -1.06 -34.70
C LYS A 440 -99.02 -2.35 -34.74
N LEU A 441 -98.64 -3.36 -33.96
CA LEU A 441 -99.39 -4.61 -33.85
C LEU A 441 -100.78 -4.37 -33.24
N HIS A 442 -100.87 -3.59 -32.16
CA HIS A 442 -102.15 -3.23 -31.53
C HIS A 442 -103.05 -2.37 -32.44
N GLN A 443 -102.48 -1.44 -33.22
CA GLN A 443 -103.19 -0.71 -34.28
C GLN A 443 -103.70 -1.66 -35.39
N SER A 444 -102.94 -2.69 -35.73
CA SER A 444 -103.38 -3.72 -36.68
C SER A 444 -104.52 -4.57 -36.12
N HIS A 445 -104.45 -4.96 -34.84
CA HIS A 445 -105.46 -5.78 -34.16
C HIS A 445 -106.80 -5.05 -34.05
N THR A 446 -106.79 -3.80 -33.57
CA THR A 446 -107.98 -2.94 -33.50
C THR A 446 -108.60 -2.66 -34.88
N LYS A 447 -107.78 -2.58 -35.93
CA LYS A 447 -108.26 -2.51 -37.33
C LYS A 447 -108.88 -3.83 -37.81
N VAL A 448 -108.31 -4.98 -37.44
CA VAL A 448 -108.89 -6.31 -37.73
C VAL A 448 -110.22 -6.50 -37.01
N GLU A 449 -110.32 -6.14 -35.73
CA GLU A 449 -111.58 -6.16 -34.97
C GLU A 449 -112.66 -5.27 -35.61
N GLN A 450 -112.27 -4.13 -36.18
CA GLN A 450 -113.22 -3.25 -36.88
C GLN A 450 -113.65 -3.83 -38.22
N LEU A 451 -112.72 -4.34 -39.03
CA LEU A 451 -113.05 -5.06 -40.26
C LEU A 451 -113.94 -6.29 -40.00
N GLN A 452 -113.73 -7.01 -38.90
CA GLN A 452 -114.58 -8.13 -38.50
C GLN A 452 -116.00 -7.65 -38.15
N ARG A 453 -116.14 -6.58 -37.38
CA ARG A 453 -117.45 -5.95 -37.10
C ARG A 453 -118.14 -5.46 -38.38
N ASP A 454 -117.39 -4.89 -39.32
CA ASP A 454 -117.92 -4.45 -40.62
C ASP A 454 -118.40 -5.64 -41.47
N ILE A 455 -117.67 -6.76 -41.46
CA ILE A 455 -118.07 -8.03 -42.10
C ILE A 455 -119.32 -8.62 -41.43
N GLU A 456 -119.40 -8.65 -40.10
CA GLU A 456 -120.58 -9.12 -39.37
C GLU A 456 -121.82 -8.28 -39.70
N LEU A 457 -121.67 -6.95 -39.76
CA LEU A 457 -122.72 -6.04 -40.22
C LEU A 457 -123.11 -6.28 -41.68
N GLU A 458 -122.16 -6.52 -42.57
CA GLU A 458 -122.42 -6.81 -43.99
C GLU A 458 -123.14 -8.16 -44.16
N VAL A 459 -122.77 -9.19 -43.40
CA VAL A 459 -123.45 -10.50 -43.36
C VAL A 459 -124.88 -10.36 -42.84
N VAL A 460 -125.10 -9.60 -41.76
CA VAL A 460 -126.46 -9.29 -41.25
C VAL A 460 -127.26 -8.50 -42.29
N HIS A 461 -126.65 -7.55 -42.99
CA HIS A 461 -127.33 -6.77 -44.03
C HIS A 461 -127.69 -7.66 -45.24
N LYS A 462 -126.77 -8.52 -45.70
CA LYS A 462 -127.01 -9.51 -46.77
C LYS A 462 -128.12 -10.48 -46.38
N GLY A 463 -128.12 -10.98 -45.14
CA GLY A 463 -129.18 -11.82 -44.59
C GLY A 463 -130.55 -11.13 -44.58
N ARG A 464 -130.61 -9.86 -44.17
CA ARG A 464 -131.85 -9.06 -44.23
C ARG A 464 -132.34 -8.85 -45.66
N THR A 465 -131.46 -8.53 -46.61
CA THR A 465 -131.84 -8.37 -48.02
C THR A 465 -132.27 -9.69 -48.66
N GLN A 466 -131.63 -10.81 -48.31
CA GLN A 466 -132.01 -12.14 -48.79
C GLN A 466 -133.37 -12.57 -48.22
N ALA A 467 -133.65 -12.29 -46.94
CA ALA A 467 -134.96 -12.54 -46.34
C ALA A 467 -136.07 -11.71 -47.02
N ALA A 468 -135.79 -10.44 -47.34
CA ALA A 468 -136.71 -9.60 -48.10
C ALA A 468 -136.94 -10.12 -49.53
N LEU A 469 -135.88 -10.59 -50.21
CA LEU A 469 -135.97 -11.19 -51.54
C LEU A 469 -136.82 -12.48 -51.53
N ASN A 470 -136.55 -13.38 -50.57
CA ASN A 470 -137.30 -14.62 -50.41
C ASN A 470 -138.80 -14.34 -50.15
N LYS A 471 -139.11 -13.31 -49.32
CA LYS A 471 -140.50 -12.88 -49.08
C LYS A 471 -141.15 -12.32 -50.35
N ALA A 472 -140.44 -11.49 -51.12
CA ALA A 472 -140.94 -10.97 -52.40
C ALA A 472 -141.19 -12.09 -53.43
N GLN A 473 -140.37 -13.15 -53.43
CA GLN A 473 -140.59 -14.34 -54.25
C GLN A 473 -141.84 -15.13 -53.82
N GLN A 474 -142.09 -15.26 -52.50
CA GLN A 474 -143.32 -15.87 -51.98
C GLN A 474 -144.57 -15.05 -52.35
N ASP A 475 -144.53 -13.72 -52.18
CA ASP A 475 -145.61 -12.82 -52.62
C ASP A 475 -145.87 -12.91 -54.13
N LEU A 476 -144.81 -13.07 -54.95
CA LEU A 476 -144.94 -13.30 -56.39
C LEU A 476 -145.54 -14.67 -56.72
N GLN A 477 -145.19 -15.75 -56.01
CA GLN A 477 -145.80 -17.07 -56.18
C GLN A 477 -147.29 -17.06 -55.78
N HIS A 478 -147.65 -16.40 -54.69
CA HIS A 478 -149.05 -16.21 -54.29
C HIS A 478 -149.84 -15.35 -55.30
N ARG A 479 -149.25 -14.29 -55.87
CA ARG A 479 -149.88 -13.51 -56.95
C ARG A 479 -150.03 -14.32 -58.24
N SER A 480 -149.02 -15.09 -58.63
CA SER A 480 -149.04 -15.94 -59.83
C SER A 480 -150.10 -17.03 -59.73
N THR A 481 -150.19 -17.72 -58.59
CA THR A 481 -151.25 -18.73 -58.35
C THR A 481 -152.65 -18.09 -58.28
N ALA A 482 -152.80 -16.92 -57.67
CA ALA A 482 -154.07 -16.18 -57.69
C ALA A 482 -154.48 -15.73 -59.10
N GLN A 483 -153.53 -15.32 -59.95
CA GLN A 483 -153.78 -14.99 -61.35
C GLN A 483 -154.14 -16.23 -62.17
N PHE A 484 -153.41 -17.34 -62.00
CA PHE A 484 -153.71 -18.63 -62.65
C PHE A 484 -155.14 -19.10 -62.35
N ASN A 485 -155.54 -19.11 -61.08
CA ASN A 485 -156.91 -19.46 -60.68
C ASN A 485 -157.97 -18.53 -61.29
N ARG A 486 -157.64 -17.23 -61.47
CA ARG A 486 -158.52 -16.23 -62.07
C ARG A 486 -158.63 -16.37 -63.60
N ILE A 487 -157.57 -16.79 -64.28
CA ILE A 487 -157.60 -17.18 -65.70
C ILE A 487 -158.48 -18.42 -65.85
N GLN A 488 -158.28 -19.45 -65.03
CA GLN A 488 -159.06 -20.68 -65.08
C GLN A 488 -160.56 -20.48 -64.80
N GLN A 489 -160.92 -19.45 -64.03
CA GLN A 489 -162.31 -19.04 -63.86
C GLN A 489 -162.86 -18.38 -65.13
N LEU A 490 -162.12 -17.46 -65.74
CA LEU A 490 -162.52 -16.79 -67.00
C LEU A 490 -162.63 -17.78 -68.17
N GLU A 491 -161.79 -18.83 -68.21
CA GLU A 491 -161.90 -19.91 -69.21
C GLU A 491 -163.24 -20.66 -69.10
N ARG A 492 -163.73 -20.91 -67.87
CA ARG A 492 -165.05 -21.51 -67.64
C ARG A 492 -166.18 -20.54 -68.02
N ASP A 493 -166.11 -19.28 -67.56
CA ASP A 493 -167.09 -18.24 -67.90
C ASP A 493 -167.20 -18.00 -69.44
N VAL A 494 -166.10 -18.18 -70.18
CA VAL A 494 -166.07 -18.11 -71.66
C VAL A 494 -166.63 -19.38 -72.29
N SER A 495 -166.32 -20.57 -71.76
CA SER A 495 -166.85 -21.84 -72.24
C SER A 495 -168.38 -21.91 -72.09
N ASP A 496 -168.92 -21.48 -70.95
CA ASP A 496 -170.37 -21.44 -70.70
C ASP A 496 -171.08 -20.47 -71.65
N LYS A 497 -170.47 -19.30 -71.91
CA LYS A 497 -170.98 -18.37 -72.92
C LYS A 497 -170.88 -18.92 -74.35
N HIS A 498 -169.86 -19.72 -74.65
CA HIS A 498 -169.73 -20.36 -75.95
C HIS A 498 -170.85 -21.39 -76.17
N ALA A 499 -171.12 -22.24 -75.18
CA ALA A 499 -172.26 -23.17 -75.18
C ALA A 499 -173.61 -22.44 -75.35
N PHE A 500 -173.80 -21.32 -74.65
CA PHE A 500 -174.99 -20.47 -74.81
C PHE A 500 -175.12 -19.91 -76.25
N THR A 501 -174.03 -19.45 -76.86
CA THR A 501 -174.08 -19.01 -78.28
C THR A 501 -174.32 -20.15 -79.27
N GLN A 502 -173.84 -21.37 -79.00
CA GLN A 502 -174.16 -22.53 -79.84
C GLN A 502 -175.65 -22.89 -79.74
N SER A 503 -176.24 -22.82 -78.55
CA SER A 503 -177.68 -23.03 -78.33
C SER A 503 -178.55 -22.01 -79.08
N LEU A 504 -178.16 -20.73 -79.09
CA LEU A 504 -178.84 -19.70 -79.88
C LEU A 504 -178.69 -19.94 -81.40
N GLN A 505 -177.53 -20.44 -81.85
CA GLN A 505 -177.32 -20.74 -83.27
C GLN A 505 -178.14 -21.93 -83.76
N SER A 506 -178.38 -22.96 -82.92
CA SER A 506 -179.27 -24.07 -83.27
C SER A 506 -180.76 -23.67 -83.26
N GLU A 507 -181.20 -22.80 -82.34
CA GLU A 507 -182.56 -22.21 -82.40
C GLU A 507 -182.79 -21.40 -83.68
N ILE A 508 -181.83 -20.53 -84.06
CA ILE A 508 -181.92 -19.70 -85.28
C ILE A 508 -181.96 -20.58 -86.54
N LEU A 509 -181.20 -21.69 -86.58
CA LEU A 509 -181.23 -22.63 -87.70
C LEU A 509 -182.58 -23.38 -87.83
N CYS A 510 -183.22 -23.73 -86.71
CA CYS A 510 -184.57 -24.30 -86.72
C CYS A 510 -185.61 -23.30 -87.25
N LEU A 511 -185.51 -22.01 -86.89
CA LEU A 511 -186.46 -20.98 -87.31
C LEU A 511 -186.27 -20.51 -88.77
N GLN A 512 -185.09 -20.68 -89.36
CA GLN A 512 -184.83 -20.33 -90.76
C GLN A 512 -185.24 -21.41 -91.77
N GLN A 513 -185.64 -22.61 -91.33
CA GLN A 513 -186.16 -23.65 -92.24
C GLN A 513 -187.69 -23.64 -92.40
N ARG A 514 -188.13 -22.82 -93.36
CA ARG A 514 -189.24 -23.13 -94.29
C ARG A 514 -190.65 -23.29 -93.69
N SER A 515 -191.20 -22.18 -93.20
CA SER A 515 -192.45 -21.71 -93.78
C SER A 515 -192.14 -20.58 -94.78
N GLN A 516 -192.90 -20.48 -95.88
CA GLN A 516 -192.69 -19.46 -96.93
C GLN A 516 -193.78 -18.38 -96.81
N GLY A 517 -193.43 -17.10 -97.03
CA GLY A 517 -194.45 -16.04 -97.10
C GLY A 517 -193.96 -14.60 -97.09
N ALA A 518 -193.82 -14.01 -98.28
CA ALA A 518 -194.00 -12.58 -98.62
C ALA A 518 -193.56 -11.43 -97.65
N GLN A 519 -192.48 -10.77 -98.06
CA GLN A 519 -192.37 -9.31 -98.32
C GLN A 519 -192.18 -8.23 -97.19
N HIS A 520 -191.50 -7.15 -97.64
CA HIS A 520 -191.46 -5.76 -97.16
C HIS A 520 -190.75 -5.39 -95.82
N SER A 521 -189.46 -4.99 -95.94
CA SER A 521 -188.85 -3.64 -95.69
C SER A 521 -189.28 -2.74 -94.49
N PRO A 522 -188.45 -1.76 -94.01
CA PRO A 522 -187.08 -1.34 -94.47
C PRO A 522 -186.04 -0.86 -93.38
N ARG A 523 -184.82 -0.47 -93.83
CA ARG A 523 -183.84 0.55 -93.27
C ARG A 523 -183.10 0.28 -91.92
N HIS A 524 -181.75 0.22 -91.90
CA HIS A 524 -180.69 1.28 -91.78
C HIS A 524 -180.30 1.68 -90.32
N GLY A 525 -179.03 1.89 -89.93
CA GLY A 525 -177.73 1.65 -90.60
C GLY A 525 -176.52 2.43 -90.01
N TYR A 526 -175.28 2.00 -90.33
CA TYR A 526 -173.95 2.70 -90.18
C TYR A 526 -173.40 3.02 -88.76
N GLY A 527 -172.07 3.13 -88.50
CA GLY A 527 -170.89 2.96 -89.39
C GLY A 527 -169.50 3.02 -88.69
N ALA A 528 -168.43 2.93 -89.51
CA ALA A 528 -166.96 2.76 -89.27
C ALA A 528 -166.23 3.83 -88.38
N HIS A 529 -164.92 3.81 -88.03
CA HIS A 529 -163.63 3.49 -88.73
C HIS A 529 -162.46 3.20 -87.73
N ARG A 530 -161.14 3.12 -88.09
CA ARG A 530 -160.37 2.27 -89.04
C ARG A 530 -158.85 2.68 -89.09
N GLU A 531 -157.91 1.77 -88.78
CA GLU A 531 -156.47 1.77 -89.20
C GLU A 531 -155.53 2.92 -88.69
N PRO A 532 -154.18 2.96 -88.92
CA PRO A 532 -153.36 2.43 -90.05
C PRO A 532 -152.17 1.49 -89.74
N LEU A 533 -151.67 0.87 -90.82
CA LEU A 533 -150.48 0.01 -90.89
C LEU A 533 -149.21 0.80 -91.30
N VAL A 534 -148.02 0.35 -90.86
CA VAL A 534 -146.70 0.86 -91.29
C VAL A 534 -145.94 -0.22 -92.04
N SER A 535 -145.18 0.16 -93.08
CA SER A 535 -144.45 -0.76 -93.97
C SER A 535 -143.32 -1.51 -93.26
N ALA A 536 -143.18 -2.81 -93.54
CA ALA A 536 -142.13 -3.66 -92.99
C ALA A 536 -140.69 -3.22 -93.36
N ARG A 537 -140.53 -2.38 -94.39
CA ARG A 537 -139.21 -1.86 -94.84
C ARG A 537 -138.60 -0.88 -93.83
N GLU A 538 -139.45 -0.09 -93.15
CA GLU A 538 -139.04 0.91 -92.14
C GLU A 538 -138.34 0.25 -90.94
N LEU A 539 -138.94 -0.83 -90.44
CA LEU A 539 -138.47 -1.62 -89.29
C LEU A 539 -137.09 -2.27 -89.55
N GLN A 540 -136.75 -2.58 -90.80
CA GLN A 540 -135.46 -3.17 -91.14
C GLN A 540 -134.35 -2.11 -91.15
N TYR A 541 -134.63 -0.91 -91.66
CA TYR A 541 -133.69 0.22 -91.65
C TYR A 541 -133.33 0.69 -90.23
N GLN A 542 -134.34 0.79 -89.34
CA GLN A 542 -134.11 1.13 -87.92
C GLN A 542 -133.22 0.10 -87.20
N ARG A 543 -133.41 -1.20 -87.47
CA ARG A 543 -132.58 -2.28 -86.88
C ARG A 543 -131.12 -2.21 -87.31
N GLU A 544 -130.86 -1.82 -88.56
CA GLU A 544 -129.49 -1.67 -89.09
C GLU A 544 -128.77 -0.48 -88.44
N ILE A 545 -129.48 0.64 -88.25
CA ILE A 545 -128.96 1.81 -87.51
C ILE A 545 -128.62 1.42 -86.06
N SER A 546 -129.49 0.69 -85.36
CA SER A 546 -129.22 0.24 -83.98
C SER A 546 -128.01 -0.70 -83.88
N ARG A 547 -127.79 -1.60 -84.85
CA ARG A 547 -126.55 -2.41 -84.89
C ARG A 547 -125.32 -1.54 -85.03
N GLN A 548 -125.32 -0.62 -86.02
CA GLN A 548 -124.17 0.21 -86.31
C GLN A 548 -123.86 1.20 -85.17
N ALA A 549 -124.87 1.67 -84.43
CA ALA A 549 -124.70 2.46 -83.22
C ALA A 549 -124.05 1.64 -82.09
N ASN A 550 -124.60 0.46 -81.77
CA ASN A 550 -124.07 -0.40 -80.71
C ASN A 550 -122.64 -0.87 -81.00
N GLN A 551 -122.31 -1.17 -82.26
CA GLN A 551 -120.96 -1.61 -82.63
C GLN A 551 -119.94 -0.47 -82.56
N LYS A 552 -120.34 0.78 -82.84
CA LYS A 552 -119.51 1.97 -82.59
C LYS A 552 -119.34 2.27 -81.10
N ALA A 553 -120.36 2.04 -80.27
CA ALA A 553 -120.24 2.17 -78.82
C ALA A 553 -119.21 1.18 -78.26
N SER A 554 -119.31 -0.10 -78.61
CA SER A 554 -118.38 -1.15 -78.15
C SER A 554 -116.92 -0.91 -78.59
N ASP A 555 -116.70 -0.41 -79.82
CA ASP A 555 -115.37 -0.04 -80.31
C ASP A 555 -114.79 1.20 -79.58
N MET A 556 -115.63 2.15 -79.19
CA MET A 556 -115.23 3.30 -78.35
C MET A 556 -114.92 2.87 -76.90
N GLU A 557 -115.72 1.98 -76.31
CA GLU A 557 -115.50 1.42 -74.97
C GLU A 557 -114.18 0.63 -74.91
N SER A 558 -113.91 -0.20 -75.92
CA SER A 558 -112.65 -0.95 -76.03
C SER A 558 -111.42 -0.01 -76.10
N LYS A 559 -111.53 1.10 -76.84
CA LYS A 559 -110.47 2.11 -76.94
C LYS A 559 -110.26 2.88 -75.64
N LEU A 560 -111.32 3.17 -74.88
CA LEU A 560 -111.23 3.81 -73.57
C LEU A 560 -110.56 2.91 -72.53
N GLU A 561 -110.90 1.62 -72.47
CA GLU A 561 -110.23 0.69 -71.56
C GLU A 561 -108.76 0.42 -71.95
N ALA A 562 -108.44 0.36 -73.25
CA ALA A 562 -107.05 0.30 -73.70
C ALA A 562 -106.24 1.56 -73.32
N MET A 563 -106.84 2.75 -73.44
CA MET A 563 -106.21 4.02 -73.02
C MET A 563 -106.06 4.13 -71.50
N LYS A 564 -107.00 3.58 -70.73
CA LYS A 564 -106.95 3.48 -69.26
C LYS A 564 -105.82 2.56 -68.79
N LEU A 565 -105.67 1.38 -69.38
CA LEU A 565 -104.53 0.49 -69.14
C LEU A 565 -103.19 1.17 -69.45
N ALA A 566 -103.08 1.92 -70.54
CA ALA A 566 -101.86 2.67 -70.88
C ALA A 566 -101.54 3.77 -69.85
N MET A 567 -102.54 4.49 -69.33
CA MET A 567 -102.34 5.46 -68.24
C MET A 567 -101.96 4.80 -66.92
N GLU A 568 -102.49 3.61 -66.60
CA GLU A 568 -102.12 2.87 -65.40
C GLU A 568 -100.67 2.33 -65.49
N ALA A 569 -100.22 1.93 -66.68
CA ALA A 569 -98.82 1.57 -66.95
C ALA A 569 -97.86 2.76 -66.76
N MET A 570 -98.09 3.90 -67.42
CA MET A 570 -97.26 5.10 -67.21
C MET A 570 -97.26 5.57 -65.74
N LYS A 571 -98.38 5.40 -65.04
CA LYS A 571 -98.49 5.74 -63.61
C LYS A 571 -97.65 4.80 -62.72
N SER A 572 -97.44 3.54 -63.10
CA SER A 572 -96.53 2.65 -62.37
C SER A 572 -95.06 2.96 -62.67
N GLU A 573 -94.72 3.25 -63.93
CA GLU A 573 -93.36 3.66 -64.35
C GLU A 573 -92.89 4.92 -63.60
N VAL A 574 -93.73 5.96 -63.56
CA VAL A 574 -93.46 7.20 -62.81
C VAL A 574 -93.37 6.96 -61.29
N GLN A 575 -94.01 5.90 -60.76
CA GLN A 575 -93.84 5.52 -59.36
C GLN A 575 -92.53 4.76 -59.10
N THR A 576 -92.06 3.93 -60.04
CA THR A 576 -90.75 3.28 -59.94
C THR A 576 -89.58 4.27 -60.09
N GLU A 577 -89.61 5.18 -61.09
CA GLU A 577 -88.58 6.23 -61.23
C GLU A 577 -88.51 7.11 -59.97
N LYS A 578 -89.66 7.43 -59.37
CA LYS A 578 -89.72 8.19 -58.12
C LYS A 578 -89.17 7.40 -56.93
N ALA A 579 -89.24 6.08 -56.91
CA ALA A 579 -88.59 5.27 -55.88
C ALA A 579 -87.06 5.29 -56.05
N GLU A 580 -86.56 5.12 -57.28
CA GLU A 580 -85.13 5.13 -57.61
C GLU A 580 -84.46 6.49 -57.35
N LEU A 581 -85.14 7.60 -57.67
CA LEU A 581 -84.63 8.94 -57.33
C LEU A 581 -84.54 9.16 -55.81
N ASN A 582 -85.41 8.54 -55.01
CA ASN A 582 -85.34 8.63 -53.55
C ASN A 582 -84.20 7.77 -52.95
N THR A 583 -83.92 6.58 -53.51
CA THR A 583 -82.79 5.76 -53.07
C THR A 583 -81.45 6.38 -53.47
N GLN A 584 -81.32 6.86 -54.70
CA GLN A 584 -80.12 7.61 -55.14
C GLN A 584 -79.86 8.84 -54.27
N LYS A 585 -80.92 9.61 -53.93
CA LYS A 585 -80.78 10.76 -53.03
C LYS A 585 -80.28 10.33 -51.65
N ALA A 586 -80.88 9.30 -51.04
CA ALA A 586 -80.45 8.79 -49.74
C ALA A 586 -78.98 8.32 -49.74
N GLU A 587 -78.51 7.69 -50.81
CA GLU A 587 -77.09 7.37 -50.99
C GLU A 587 -76.19 8.61 -51.05
N THR A 588 -76.61 9.67 -51.75
CA THR A 588 -75.81 10.91 -51.83
C THR A 588 -75.76 11.65 -50.50
N ASP A 589 -76.86 11.69 -49.75
CA ASP A 589 -76.89 12.30 -48.41
C ASP A 589 -76.05 11.49 -47.40
N ALA A 590 -76.05 10.14 -47.49
CA ALA A 590 -75.18 9.27 -46.68
C ALA A 590 -73.68 9.48 -47.00
N LYS A 591 -73.28 9.42 -48.28
CA LYS A 591 -71.89 9.66 -48.72
C LYS A 591 -71.39 11.05 -48.34
N LYS A 592 -72.28 12.05 -48.34
CA LYS A 592 -71.96 13.41 -47.85
C LYS A 592 -71.68 13.42 -46.34
N ALA A 593 -72.49 12.74 -45.53
CA ALA A 593 -72.28 12.64 -44.09
C ALA A 593 -70.97 11.93 -43.72
N GLU A 594 -70.58 10.88 -44.47
CA GLU A 594 -69.27 10.23 -44.31
C GLU A 594 -68.09 11.18 -44.56
N VAL A 595 -68.16 11.97 -45.65
CA VAL A 595 -67.13 12.98 -45.97
C VAL A 595 -67.03 14.06 -44.90
N GLU A 596 -68.16 14.53 -44.37
CA GLU A 596 -68.20 15.54 -43.30
C GLU A 596 -67.65 14.98 -41.96
N ALA A 597 -67.95 13.72 -41.62
CA ALA A 597 -67.38 13.03 -40.47
C ALA A 597 -65.85 12.82 -40.62
N LEU A 598 -65.37 12.47 -41.81
CA LEU A 598 -63.93 12.36 -42.11
C LEU A 598 -63.23 13.71 -42.00
N ALA A 599 -63.82 14.79 -42.52
CA ALA A 599 -63.28 16.14 -42.40
C ALA A 599 -63.14 16.58 -40.93
N LYS A 600 -64.18 16.33 -40.12
CA LYS A 600 -64.16 16.59 -38.66
C LYS A 600 -63.05 15.80 -37.95
N LYS A 601 -62.92 14.50 -38.27
CA LYS A 601 -61.87 13.61 -37.72
C LYS A 601 -60.45 14.03 -38.11
N CYS A 602 -60.27 14.62 -39.30
CA CYS A 602 -59.00 15.21 -39.71
C CYS A 602 -58.69 16.52 -38.94
N ALA A 603 -59.66 17.40 -38.76
CA ALA A 603 -59.49 18.63 -37.97
C ALA A 603 -59.16 18.34 -36.50
N GLU A 604 -59.84 17.36 -35.89
CA GLU A 604 -59.55 16.90 -34.52
C GLU A 604 -58.13 16.34 -34.38
N ARG A 605 -57.68 15.54 -35.36
CA ARG A 605 -56.28 15.03 -35.40
C ARG A 605 -55.25 16.15 -35.56
N MET A 606 -55.52 17.15 -36.40
CA MET A 606 -54.61 18.28 -36.59
C MET A 606 -54.50 19.14 -35.32
N ASN A 607 -55.63 19.41 -34.66
CA ASN A 607 -55.64 20.12 -33.37
C ASN A 607 -54.90 19.33 -32.28
N ALA A 608 -55.04 17.99 -32.24
CA ALA A 608 -54.29 17.14 -31.31
C ALA A 608 -52.78 17.09 -31.62
N ALA A 609 -52.37 17.20 -32.87
CA ALA A 609 -50.96 17.34 -33.25
C ALA A 609 -50.39 18.69 -32.79
N ASN A 610 -51.06 19.79 -33.12
CA ASN A 610 -50.65 21.15 -32.70
C ASN A 610 -50.56 21.28 -31.16
N ALA A 611 -51.44 20.62 -30.42
CA ALA A 611 -51.39 20.57 -28.95
C ALA A 611 -50.15 19.80 -28.43
N LYS A 612 -49.77 18.69 -29.08
CA LYS A 612 -48.54 17.94 -28.75
C LYS A 612 -47.27 18.74 -29.08
N GLU A 613 -47.24 19.44 -30.22
CA GLU A 613 -46.13 20.33 -30.60
C GLU A 613 -45.98 21.49 -29.61
N SER A 614 -47.10 22.09 -29.19
CA SER A 614 -47.11 23.14 -28.15
C SER A 614 -46.57 22.64 -26.80
N TYR A 615 -46.93 21.40 -26.41
CA TYR A 615 -46.45 20.78 -25.17
C TYR A 615 -44.97 20.39 -25.24
N THR A 616 -44.51 19.85 -26.36
CA THR A 616 -43.09 19.49 -26.55
C THR A 616 -42.19 20.71 -26.56
N MET A 617 -42.55 21.79 -27.27
CA MET A 617 -41.80 23.07 -27.17
C MET A 617 -41.79 23.64 -25.74
N SER A 618 -42.85 23.46 -24.96
CA SER A 618 -42.87 23.87 -23.55
C SER A 618 -41.92 23.03 -22.69
N LEU A 619 -41.81 21.72 -22.93
CA LEU A 619 -40.85 20.86 -22.24
C LEU A 619 -39.41 21.16 -22.65
N GLU A 620 -39.13 21.35 -23.94
CA GLU A 620 -37.81 21.74 -24.45
C GLU A 620 -37.34 23.07 -23.82
N LYS A 621 -38.25 24.06 -23.72
CA LYS A 621 -37.97 25.31 -23.02
C LYS A 621 -37.65 25.10 -21.55
N GLN A 622 -38.41 24.28 -20.83
CA GLN A 622 -38.15 23.96 -19.41
C GLN A 622 -36.81 23.22 -19.23
N LEU A 623 -36.45 22.32 -20.15
CA LEU A 623 -35.18 21.61 -20.12
C LEU A 623 -33.99 22.58 -20.32
N GLU A 624 -34.07 23.51 -21.28
CA GLU A 624 -33.02 24.51 -21.50
C GLU A 624 -32.96 25.56 -20.37
N GLU A 625 -34.09 25.94 -19.76
CA GLU A 625 -34.12 26.76 -18.55
C GLU A 625 -33.48 26.03 -17.35
N MET A 626 -33.76 24.73 -17.14
CA MET A 626 -33.08 23.93 -16.11
C MET A 626 -31.59 23.77 -16.38
N ARG A 627 -31.20 23.57 -17.64
CA ARG A 627 -29.80 23.49 -18.07
C ARG A 627 -29.06 24.79 -17.81
N GLY A 628 -29.58 25.94 -18.23
CA GLY A 628 -28.98 27.25 -17.96
C GLY A 628 -28.86 27.53 -16.45
N ASN A 629 -29.83 27.08 -15.65
CA ASN A 629 -29.72 27.13 -14.19
C ASN A 629 -28.61 26.21 -13.64
N MET A 630 -28.48 24.98 -14.13
CA MET A 630 -27.40 24.07 -13.74
C MET A 630 -26.01 24.59 -14.15
N GLU A 631 -25.84 25.06 -15.38
CA GLU A 631 -24.60 25.70 -15.86
C GLU A 631 -24.26 26.95 -15.01
N GLY A 632 -25.28 27.77 -14.68
CA GLY A 632 -25.15 28.92 -13.79
C GLY A 632 -24.86 28.59 -12.31
N ILE A 633 -25.20 27.39 -11.84
CA ILE A 633 -24.84 26.88 -10.51
C ILE A 633 -23.41 26.33 -10.54
N LEU A 634 -23.07 25.49 -11.52
CA LEU A 634 -21.75 24.88 -11.70
C LEU A 634 -20.66 25.96 -11.92
N GLY A 635 -20.96 27.00 -12.70
CA GLY A 635 -20.09 28.17 -12.85
C GLY A 635 -19.85 28.91 -11.52
N ARG A 636 -20.89 29.09 -10.70
CA ARG A 636 -20.76 29.70 -9.36
C ARG A 636 -19.97 28.81 -8.39
N VAL A 637 -20.13 27.49 -8.44
CA VAL A 637 -19.33 26.53 -7.65
C VAL A 637 -17.86 26.56 -8.08
N SER A 638 -17.57 26.58 -9.38
CA SER A 638 -16.21 26.71 -9.92
C SER A 638 -15.52 28.00 -9.43
N VAL A 639 -16.20 29.14 -9.52
CA VAL A 639 -15.69 30.43 -8.98
C VAL A 639 -15.46 30.36 -7.47
N TYR A 640 -16.32 29.65 -6.71
CA TYR A 640 -16.13 29.45 -5.27
C TYR A 640 -14.92 28.57 -4.93
N GLN A 641 -14.66 27.51 -5.70
CA GLN A 641 -13.47 26.67 -5.54
C GLN A 641 -12.19 27.45 -5.88
N GLY A 642 -12.20 28.26 -6.94
CA GLY A 642 -11.12 29.19 -7.28
C GLY A 642 -10.84 30.22 -6.18
N LYS A 643 -11.89 30.79 -5.58
CA LYS A 643 -11.77 31.70 -4.41
C LYS A 643 -11.29 31.01 -3.14
N LYS A 644 -11.54 29.70 -2.95
CA LYS A 644 -11.02 28.94 -1.81
C LYS A 644 -9.52 28.67 -1.90
N ARG A 645 -8.99 28.29 -3.08
CA ARG A 645 -7.53 28.11 -3.27
C ARG A 645 -6.74 29.39 -2.97
N ARG A 646 -7.23 30.55 -3.45
CA ARG A 646 -6.65 31.89 -3.17
C ARG A 646 -6.81 32.38 -1.72
N ARG A 647 -7.11 31.49 -0.77
CA ARG A 647 -7.10 31.76 0.68
C ARG A 647 -6.24 30.77 1.48
N THR A 648 -5.70 29.72 0.84
CA THR A 648 -4.76 28.77 1.47
C THR A 648 -3.32 28.94 0.97
N GLU A 649 -3.15 29.58 -0.20
CA GLU A 649 -1.86 30.04 -0.73
C GLU A 649 -1.81 31.56 -0.55
N GLY A 650 -1.14 32.01 0.53
CA GLY A 650 -0.83 33.43 0.74
C GLY A 650 0.41 33.83 -0.08
N PRO A 651 0.53 35.11 -0.50
CA PRO A 651 1.79 35.63 -1.00
C PRO A 651 2.82 35.75 0.13
N ASP A 652 4.07 36.01 -0.26
CA ASP A 652 5.17 36.48 0.57
C ASP A 652 5.70 35.55 1.66
N PHE A 653 6.60 34.64 1.25
CA PHE A 653 7.85 34.42 2.00
C PHE A 653 9.05 34.52 1.04
N GLN A 654 9.63 35.72 0.96
CA GLN A 654 11.02 35.91 0.56
C GLN A 654 11.87 36.03 1.82
N LEU A 655 12.67 34.99 2.13
CA LEU A 655 13.93 35.04 2.88
C LEU A 655 14.61 33.66 2.85
#